data_AF-A0A8G1R7W1-F1
#
_entry.id   AF-A0A8G1R7W1-F1
#
_cell.length_a   1.000
_cell.length_b   1.000
_cell.length_c   1.000
_cell.angle_alpha   90.00
_cell.angle_beta   90.00
_cell.angle_gamma   90.00
#
_symmetry.space_group_name_H-M   'P 1'
#
loop_
_entity.id
_entity.type
_entity.pdbx_description
1 polymer ?
#
loop_
_entity_poly.entity_id
_entity_poly.type
_entity_poly.pdbx_seq_one_letter_code
_entity_poly.pdbx_strand_id
1 'polypeptide(L)'
;MAAPLAMHHDGATDAGPKLVNRLHESRSPYVRAHMNNPVGWQLWDAEAIDLAKRHNRLIFLSIGYSACHWCHVMEKESFMSQEVASILNQSFIPIKVDREERPDIDDVYMNYVQATTGSGGWPLNVFLTPDLEPVFGGTYWPGPNSSTLTGNETIGFVEILEKLSDVWQTQQLRCRESAKEITKQLREFAEEGTHSYQGDRQADEDLDLELLEEAYQHFVSRYDPLHGGFSTAPKFPTPSNLSFLLRLGIYPTAVADIVGRDECAKATAIAVDTLISMARGGIRDHIGHGFARYSVTGDWGLPHFEKMLYDQAQLLDVYVDAFKITHNPELLGAVYDLATYLTTAPIQSPTGAFHSSEDADSLPTPNDTEKREGAFYVWTLKELTQVLGQRDAGVCARHWGVLPDGNIAPENDPHDEFMNQNVLSVKVTPSRLAKDFGLGEEEVVRIIRTAKQKLRDYRERTRVRPDLDDKIIVAWNGLAIGALAKCSALFEEIESSKAVQCREAAAKAISFIKENLFEKSTGQLWRIYRDGGRGNTPGFADDYAYLIGGLLDMYEATFDDSYLQFAEQLQKYLNDNFLAYVGTTPAGYYSTPSAMTSGAPGPLLRLKTGTESATPAVNGVIARNLLRLGSLLEDEEYKTLARQTCRSFSVEILQHPFLFVGLLDAIVGLETGTRNVTGVFATSVTEGSVQASEGVIRKTDEPVCVRDMIVQKIRAEAGLAISTATTTASLVDIRASHVGDFVGNQSFWLRTRNPLYRELKASETAKNHLMVCESGRCRVVNIV
;
A
#
# COMPACT_ATOMS: atom_id res chain seq x y z
N MET A 1 65.84 -8.58 46.93
CA MET A 1 65.97 -7.93 45.61
C MET A 1 65.10 -8.70 44.62
N ALA A 2 63.95 -8.14 44.28
CA ALA A 2 63.17 -8.49 43.09
C ALA A 2 62.35 -7.23 42.77
N ALA A 3 62.63 -6.65 41.60
CA ALA A 3 62.07 -5.38 41.14
C ALA A 3 60.61 -5.54 40.70
N PRO A 4 59.76 -4.50 40.80
CA PRO A 4 58.42 -4.52 40.22
C PRO A 4 58.51 -4.38 38.71
N LEU A 5 57.78 -5.23 37.99
CA LEU A 5 57.52 -5.11 36.56
C LEU A 5 56.77 -3.81 36.29
N ALA A 6 57.41 -2.88 35.58
CA ALA A 6 56.79 -1.70 35.04
C ALA A 6 55.72 -2.13 34.02
N MET A 7 54.46 -1.77 34.30
CA MET A 7 53.42 -1.78 33.27
C MET A 7 53.78 -0.67 32.27
N HIS A 8 54.09 -1.08 31.04
CA HIS A 8 54.14 -0.17 29.90
C HIS A 8 52.74 0.44 29.73
N HIS A 9 52.61 1.72 30.08
CA HIS A 9 51.58 2.58 29.52
C HIS A 9 51.93 2.81 28.05
N ASP A 10 51.40 1.99 27.16
CA ASP A 10 51.30 2.37 25.74
C ASP A 10 50.28 3.49 25.65
N GLY A 11 50.80 4.72 25.63
CA GLY A 11 50.08 5.93 25.23
C GLY A 11 49.84 5.93 23.73
N ALA A 12 49.07 4.97 23.22
CA ALA A 12 48.36 5.15 21.97
C ALA A 12 47.13 5.99 22.30
N THR A 13 47.15 7.26 21.89
CA THR A 13 45.94 8.07 21.78
C THR A 13 44.90 7.24 21.02
N ASP A 14 43.80 6.87 21.69
CA ASP A 14 42.66 6.15 21.13
C ASP A 14 41.98 7.04 20.10
N ALA A 15 42.59 7.15 18.91
CA ALA A 15 41.98 7.77 17.76
C ALA A 15 40.83 6.83 17.37
N GLY A 16 39.61 7.21 17.74
CA GLY A 16 38.40 6.46 17.41
C GLY A 16 38.29 6.09 15.93
N PRO A 17 37.33 5.22 15.55
CA PRO A 17 37.24 4.68 14.20
C PRO A 17 37.20 5.80 13.17
N LYS A 18 38.12 5.73 12.20
CA LYS A 18 38.09 6.60 11.03
C LYS A 18 37.02 6.09 10.07
N LEU A 19 35.83 6.65 10.18
CA LEU A 19 34.70 6.27 9.33
C LEU A 19 34.89 6.78 7.90
N VAL A 20 34.57 5.92 6.93
CA VAL A 20 34.48 6.24 5.50
C VAL A 20 33.04 6.00 5.08
N ASN A 21 32.50 6.89 4.23
CA ASN A 21 31.15 6.73 3.70
C ASN A 21 31.09 5.50 2.76
N ARG A 22 30.28 4.51 3.13
CA ARG A 22 30.10 3.23 2.43
C ARG A 22 28.87 3.17 1.54
N LEU A 23 28.07 4.24 1.45
CA LEU A 23 26.75 4.16 0.81
C LEU A 23 26.80 3.90 -0.71
N HIS A 24 27.94 4.14 -1.35
CA HIS A 24 28.18 3.74 -2.75
C HIS A 24 28.09 2.22 -2.98
N GLU A 25 28.23 1.40 -1.93
CA GLU A 25 28.08 -0.06 -1.97
C GLU A 25 26.60 -0.50 -2.06
N SER A 26 25.64 0.38 -1.76
CA SER A 26 24.21 0.05 -1.76
C SER A 26 23.60 0.01 -3.16
N ARG A 27 22.52 -0.77 -3.32
CA ARG A 27 21.68 -0.77 -4.54
C ARG A 27 20.44 0.11 -4.41
N SER A 28 20.09 0.55 -3.20
CA SER A 28 18.98 1.48 -2.98
C SER A 28 19.30 2.87 -3.55
N PRO A 29 18.42 3.46 -4.38
CA PRO A 29 18.52 4.86 -4.81
C PRO A 29 18.62 5.82 -3.62
N TYR A 30 17.74 5.65 -2.64
CA TYR A 30 17.70 6.49 -1.44
C TYR A 30 19.02 6.46 -0.68
N VAL A 31 19.55 5.27 -0.41
CA VAL A 31 20.83 5.16 0.32
C VAL A 31 21.98 5.74 -0.50
N ARG A 32 22.05 5.44 -1.81
CA ARG A 32 23.10 5.98 -2.67
C ARG A 32 23.03 7.48 -2.88
N ALA A 33 21.86 8.10 -2.80
CA ALA A 33 21.72 9.55 -2.89
C ALA A 33 22.64 10.26 -1.88
N HIS A 34 22.87 9.63 -0.73
CA HIS A 34 23.70 10.17 0.35
C HIS A 34 25.20 9.78 0.31
N MET A 35 25.68 9.21 -0.81
CA MET A 35 27.07 8.73 -0.91
C MET A 35 28.12 9.85 -0.91
N ASN A 36 27.73 11.08 -1.21
CA ASN A 36 28.61 12.25 -1.27
C ASN A 36 28.57 13.11 0.00
N ASN A 37 27.77 12.73 1.00
CA ASN A 37 27.68 13.48 2.25
C ASN A 37 29.00 13.40 3.02
N PRO A 38 29.37 14.48 3.74
CA PRO A 38 30.54 14.48 4.62
C PRO A 38 30.42 13.51 5.82
N VAL A 39 29.21 13.02 6.12
CA VAL A 39 28.97 11.98 7.12
C VAL A 39 29.58 10.65 6.65
N GLY A 40 30.34 10.00 7.52
CA GLY A 40 30.93 8.68 7.31
C GLY A 40 29.90 7.57 7.46
N TRP A 41 28.84 7.62 6.65
CA TRP A 41 27.72 6.70 6.67
C TRP A 41 28.13 5.23 6.49
N GLN A 42 27.53 4.36 7.28
CA GLN A 42 27.67 2.90 7.21
C GLN A 42 26.38 2.26 6.71
N LEU A 43 26.47 1.03 6.19
CA LEU A 43 25.32 0.20 5.84
C LEU A 43 24.79 -0.54 7.07
N TRP A 44 23.53 -1.00 7.01
CA TRP A 44 22.99 -1.93 8.01
C TRP A 44 23.53 -3.34 7.75
N ASP A 45 24.72 -3.63 8.28
CA ASP A 45 25.37 -4.93 8.15
C ASP A 45 26.09 -5.34 9.45
N ALA A 46 26.61 -6.57 9.47
CA ALA A 46 27.32 -7.09 10.64
C ALA A 46 28.57 -6.27 10.96
N GLU A 47 29.25 -5.71 9.94
CA GLU A 47 30.46 -4.91 10.11
C GLU A 47 30.18 -3.61 10.89
N ALA A 48 29.11 -2.89 10.54
CA ALA A 48 28.73 -1.65 11.20
C ALA A 48 28.30 -1.89 12.66
N ILE A 49 27.57 -2.98 12.92
CA ILE A 49 27.15 -3.34 14.28
C ILE A 49 28.33 -3.79 15.13
N ASP A 50 29.23 -4.61 14.58
CA ASP A 50 30.46 -5.01 15.28
C ASP A 50 31.36 -3.80 15.54
N LEU A 51 31.38 -2.81 14.66
CA LEU A 51 32.09 -1.56 14.87
C LEU A 51 31.53 -0.78 16.07
N ALA A 52 30.20 -0.67 16.17
CA ALA A 52 29.53 -0.04 17.32
C ALA A 52 29.86 -0.76 18.64
N LYS A 53 29.89 -2.10 18.63
CA LYS A 53 30.26 -2.93 19.78
C LYS A 53 31.71 -2.77 20.17
N ARG A 54 32.64 -2.87 19.21
CA ARG A 54 34.10 -2.77 19.46
C ARG A 54 34.49 -1.42 20.06
N HIS A 55 33.88 -0.33 19.58
CA HIS A 55 34.19 1.02 20.07
C HIS A 55 33.22 1.52 21.15
N ASN A 56 32.24 0.72 21.56
CA ASN A 56 31.21 1.07 22.54
C ASN A 56 30.57 2.44 22.25
N ARG A 57 30.12 2.64 21.01
CA ARG A 57 29.50 3.88 20.53
C ARG A 57 28.03 3.68 20.22
N LEU A 58 27.21 4.71 20.47
CA LEU A 58 25.84 4.73 20.00
C LEU A 58 25.81 4.66 18.46
N ILE A 59 24.82 3.95 17.94
CA ILE A 59 24.46 3.98 16.52
C ILE A 59 23.50 5.17 16.33
N PHE A 60 23.75 5.98 15.30
CA PHE A 60 22.76 6.92 14.79
C PHE A 60 22.11 6.31 13.55
N LEU A 61 20.91 5.80 13.70
CA LEU A 61 20.14 5.17 12.63
C LEU A 61 19.23 6.21 11.97
N SER A 62 19.41 6.44 10.66
CA SER A 62 18.53 7.30 9.86
C SER A 62 17.84 6.48 8.77
N ILE A 63 16.51 6.45 8.80
CA ILE A 63 15.65 5.67 7.89
C ILE A 63 14.78 6.61 7.06
N GLY A 64 14.62 6.31 5.77
CA GLY A 64 13.73 7.03 4.86
C GLY A 64 13.57 6.30 3.52
N TYR A 65 13.11 7.02 2.50
CA TYR A 65 12.89 6.51 1.14
C TYR A 65 13.06 7.65 0.11
N SER A 66 13.22 7.29 -1.16
CA SER A 66 13.72 8.20 -2.19
C SER A 66 12.77 9.34 -2.53
N ALA A 67 11.46 9.14 -2.38
CA ALA A 67 10.44 10.12 -2.78
C ALA A 67 10.09 11.14 -1.68
N CYS A 68 10.64 10.99 -0.48
CA CYS A 68 10.25 11.78 0.68
C CYS A 68 10.86 13.19 0.66
N HIS A 69 10.02 14.21 0.53
CA HIS A 69 10.43 15.62 0.62
C HIS A 69 11.24 15.93 1.89
N TRP A 70 10.71 15.56 3.08
CA TRP A 70 11.37 15.85 4.35
C TRP A 70 12.72 15.12 4.52
N CYS A 71 12.94 14.00 3.83
CA CYS A 71 14.26 13.36 3.79
C CYS A 71 15.28 14.22 3.04
N HIS A 72 14.89 14.83 1.92
CA HIS A 72 15.73 15.76 1.15
C HIS A 72 16.02 17.04 1.93
N VAL A 73 15.02 17.59 2.62
CA VAL A 73 15.19 18.76 3.49
C VAL A 73 16.22 18.45 4.59
N MET A 74 16.07 17.33 5.29
CA MET A 74 17.02 16.94 6.33
C MET A 74 18.43 16.69 5.78
N GLU A 75 18.57 16.13 4.59
CA GLU A 75 19.87 16.00 3.95
C GLU A 75 20.54 17.36 3.74
N LYS A 76 19.84 18.29 3.08
CA LYS A 76 20.36 19.60 2.70
C LYS A 76 20.77 20.41 3.92
N GLU A 77 19.90 20.43 4.94
CA GLU A 77 20.11 21.26 6.12
C GLU A 77 21.07 20.66 7.14
N SER A 78 21.10 19.32 7.25
CA SER A 78 21.84 18.62 8.29
C SER A 78 22.97 17.77 7.74
N PHE A 79 22.70 16.76 6.92
CA PHE A 79 23.71 15.76 6.55
C PHE A 79 24.79 16.29 5.58
N MET A 80 24.55 17.43 4.92
CA MET A 80 25.54 18.16 4.13
C MET A 80 26.36 19.16 4.95
N SER A 81 25.97 19.44 6.21
CA SER A 81 26.72 20.34 7.09
C SER A 81 27.99 19.67 7.62
N GLN A 82 29.13 20.35 7.48
CA GLN A 82 30.41 19.88 8.01
C GLN A 82 30.42 19.79 9.54
N GLU A 83 29.65 20.65 10.21
CA GLU A 83 29.50 20.65 11.67
C GLU A 83 28.78 19.39 12.14
N VAL A 84 27.59 19.12 11.60
CA VAL A 84 26.80 17.91 11.89
C VAL A 84 27.61 16.66 11.58
N ALA A 85 28.27 16.61 10.41
CA ALA A 85 29.10 15.48 10.02
C ALA A 85 30.29 15.27 10.97
N SER A 86 30.92 16.34 11.46
CA SER A 86 32.01 16.23 12.44
C SER A 86 31.53 15.57 13.72
N ILE A 87 30.38 15.98 14.26
CA ILE A 87 29.83 15.43 15.50
C ILE A 87 29.43 13.95 15.30
N LEU A 88 28.71 13.65 14.20
CA LEU A 88 28.30 12.29 13.85
C LEU A 88 29.49 11.34 13.73
N ASN A 89 30.52 11.74 12.96
CA ASN A 89 31.69 10.90 12.68
C ASN A 89 32.54 10.66 13.94
N GLN A 90 32.60 11.63 14.84
CA GLN A 90 33.42 11.53 16.06
C GLN A 90 32.73 10.76 17.17
N SER A 91 31.40 10.90 17.32
CA SER A 91 30.67 10.44 18.50
C SER A 91 29.82 9.18 18.28
N PHE A 92 29.43 8.90 17.04
CA PHE A 92 28.45 7.86 16.72
C PHE A 92 28.95 6.89 15.63
N ILE A 93 28.19 5.81 15.41
CA ILE A 93 28.24 5.01 14.19
C ILE A 93 26.99 5.34 13.36
N PRO A 94 27.07 6.22 12.34
CA PRO A 94 25.92 6.63 11.56
C PRO A 94 25.58 5.56 10.52
N ILE A 95 24.34 5.04 10.56
CA ILE A 95 23.82 4.01 9.66
C ILE A 95 22.63 4.57 8.88
N LYS A 96 22.59 4.35 7.56
CA LYS A 96 21.50 4.76 6.68
C LYS A 96 20.72 3.54 6.17
N VAL A 97 19.39 3.58 6.25
CA VAL A 97 18.51 2.47 5.83
C VAL A 97 17.38 2.97 4.94
N ASP A 98 17.12 2.24 3.86
CA ASP A 98 15.92 2.41 3.03
C ASP A 98 14.78 1.56 3.62
N ARG A 99 13.68 2.21 4.02
CA ARG A 99 12.52 1.51 4.57
C ARG A 99 11.85 0.58 3.57
N GLU A 100 11.99 0.86 2.27
CA GLU A 100 11.36 0.06 1.23
C GLU A 100 12.12 -1.26 1.04
N GLU A 101 13.43 -1.27 1.31
CA GLU A 101 14.25 -2.49 1.32
C GLU A 101 14.20 -3.23 2.66
N ARG A 102 14.09 -2.50 3.77
CA ARG A 102 14.14 -3.04 5.14
C ARG A 102 12.98 -2.53 6.01
N PRO A 103 11.72 -2.85 5.66
CA PRO A 103 10.57 -2.49 6.49
C PRO A 103 10.63 -3.17 7.87
N ASP A 104 11.27 -4.34 7.96
CA ASP A 104 11.49 -5.05 9.22
C ASP A 104 12.26 -4.22 10.26
N ILE A 105 13.18 -3.37 9.80
CA ILE A 105 13.95 -2.46 10.64
C ILE A 105 13.14 -1.18 10.92
N ASP A 106 12.52 -0.62 9.87
CA ASP A 106 11.69 0.59 9.94
C ASP A 106 10.56 0.46 10.97
N ASP A 107 9.77 -0.60 10.88
CA ASP A 107 8.57 -0.78 11.70
C ASP A 107 8.88 -0.83 13.20
N VAL A 108 9.98 -1.50 13.60
CA VAL A 108 10.37 -1.61 15.02
C VAL A 108 10.70 -0.23 15.60
N TYR A 109 11.47 0.55 14.87
CA TYR A 109 11.92 1.86 15.35
C TYR A 109 10.87 2.95 15.15
N MET A 110 9.99 2.81 14.15
CA MET A 110 8.80 3.65 14.01
C MET A 110 7.86 3.47 15.21
N ASN A 111 7.59 2.22 15.61
CA ASN A 111 6.78 1.93 16.79
C ASN A 111 7.39 2.53 18.06
N TYR A 112 8.72 2.48 18.20
CA TYR A 112 9.42 3.15 19.30
C TYR A 112 9.19 4.67 19.33
N VAL A 113 9.37 5.35 18.19
CA VAL A 113 9.20 6.81 18.12
C VAL A 113 7.74 7.20 18.34
N GLN A 114 6.79 6.46 17.78
CA GLN A 114 5.36 6.69 18.01
C GLN A 114 4.99 6.51 19.49
N ALA A 115 5.47 5.44 20.14
CA ALA A 115 5.18 5.17 21.54
C ALA A 115 5.78 6.22 22.49
N THR A 116 6.95 6.78 22.16
CA THR A 116 7.67 7.72 23.03
C THR A 116 7.35 9.19 22.77
N THR A 117 6.91 9.54 21.55
CA THR A 117 6.66 10.93 21.14
C THR A 117 5.19 11.21 20.81
N GLY A 118 4.36 10.18 20.65
CA GLY A 118 2.95 10.30 20.22
C GLY A 118 2.76 10.56 18.72
N SER A 119 3.84 10.65 17.94
CA SER A 119 3.80 10.87 16.49
C SER A 119 4.90 10.07 15.79
N GLY A 120 4.79 9.93 14.47
CA GLY A 120 5.80 9.23 13.66
C GLY A 120 5.81 9.76 12.23
N GLY A 121 6.86 9.42 11.50
CA GLY A 121 7.07 9.88 10.13
C GLY A 121 8.52 9.77 9.71
N TRP A 122 8.76 10.10 8.44
CA TRP A 122 10.11 10.10 7.87
C TRP A 122 10.56 11.54 7.58
N PRO A 123 11.86 11.85 7.69
CA PRO A 123 12.97 10.95 8.05
C PRO A 123 12.88 10.46 9.49
N LEU A 124 13.10 9.17 9.72
CA LEU A 124 13.09 8.57 11.05
C LEU A 124 14.52 8.49 11.57
N ASN A 125 14.79 9.09 12.74
CA ASN A 125 16.13 9.19 13.30
C ASN A 125 16.16 8.66 14.73
N VAL A 126 16.98 7.64 14.97
CA VAL A 126 17.00 6.92 16.26
C VAL A 126 18.42 6.65 16.71
N PHE A 127 18.69 6.87 17.99
CA PHE A 127 19.95 6.57 18.64
C PHE A 127 19.84 5.23 19.36
N LEU A 128 20.68 4.28 18.98
CA LEU A 128 20.66 2.91 19.51
C LEU A 128 21.93 2.60 20.31
N THR A 129 21.79 1.76 21.32
CA THR A 129 22.94 1.12 21.95
C THR A 129 23.68 0.21 20.95
N PRO A 130 24.93 -0.22 21.22
CA PRO A 130 25.61 -1.24 20.41
C PRO A 130 24.86 -2.57 20.31
N ASP A 131 23.88 -2.79 21.18
CA ASP A 131 23.01 -3.97 21.22
C ASP A 131 21.67 -3.73 20.49
N LEU A 132 21.57 -2.62 19.75
CA LEU A 132 20.42 -2.18 18.93
C LEU A 132 19.20 -1.70 19.73
N GLU A 133 19.30 -1.57 21.04
CA GLU A 133 18.20 -1.09 21.88
C GLU A 133 18.05 0.44 21.72
N PRO A 134 16.84 0.97 21.47
CA PRO A 134 16.65 2.40 21.26
C PRO A 134 16.76 3.21 22.56
N VAL A 135 17.44 4.36 22.47
CA VAL A 135 17.71 5.29 23.59
C VAL A 135 16.91 6.58 23.44
N PHE A 136 16.88 7.14 22.23
CA PHE A 136 16.18 8.37 21.89
C PHE A 136 15.84 8.37 20.40
N GLY A 137 14.76 9.00 19.99
CA GLY A 137 14.40 9.10 18.58
C GLY A 137 13.37 10.18 18.29
N GLY A 138 13.23 10.49 17.01
CA GLY A 138 12.30 11.48 16.49
C GLY A 138 12.28 11.47 14.97
N THR A 139 11.54 12.41 14.39
CA THR A 139 11.40 12.52 12.94
C THR A 139 12.39 13.55 12.39
N TYR A 140 11.90 14.67 11.86
CA TYR A 140 12.72 15.76 11.37
C TYR A 140 13.19 16.66 12.52
N TRP A 141 14.48 16.99 12.52
CA TRP A 141 15.08 17.99 13.40
C TRP A 141 15.78 19.06 12.54
N PRO A 142 15.49 20.35 12.75
CA PRO A 142 16.09 21.42 11.97
C PRO A 142 17.61 21.42 12.05
N GLY A 143 18.26 21.48 10.89
CA GLY A 143 19.72 21.60 10.80
C GLY A 143 20.21 23.02 11.06
N PRO A 144 21.52 23.23 11.24
CA PRO A 144 22.10 24.56 11.48
C PRO A 144 21.86 25.55 10.32
N ASN A 145 21.55 25.04 9.12
CA ASN A 145 21.24 25.84 7.94
C ASN A 145 19.74 26.10 7.73
N SER A 146 18.87 25.66 8.65
CA SER A 146 17.42 25.76 8.46
C SER A 146 16.89 27.18 8.63
N SER A 147 16.01 27.60 7.73
CA SER A 147 15.25 28.85 7.84
C SER A 147 14.13 28.78 8.88
N THR A 148 13.75 27.58 9.32
CA THR A 148 12.62 27.34 10.25
C THR A 148 12.98 27.55 11.72
N LEU A 149 14.26 27.77 12.06
CA LEU A 149 14.77 27.99 13.43
C LEU A 149 14.37 29.33 14.09
N THR A 150 13.28 29.97 13.65
CA THR A 150 12.92 31.33 14.07
C THR A 150 12.09 31.40 15.37
N GLY A 151 12.10 30.36 16.20
CA GLY A 151 11.41 30.31 17.50
C GLY A 151 12.28 29.77 18.65
N ASN A 152 12.01 30.22 19.89
CA ASN A 152 12.69 29.79 21.11
C ASN A 152 12.35 28.34 21.57
N GLU A 153 11.57 27.58 20.80
CA GLU A 153 10.96 26.30 21.25
C GLU A 153 11.45 25.06 20.49
N THR A 154 12.17 25.20 19.38
CA THR A 154 12.68 24.07 18.58
C THR A 154 14.15 23.77 18.90
N ILE A 155 14.40 22.59 19.47
CA ILE A 155 15.77 22.07 19.68
C ILE A 155 16.36 21.71 18.32
N GLY A 156 17.52 22.31 17.99
CA GLY A 156 18.23 22.03 16.74
C GLY A 156 18.95 20.69 16.75
N PHE A 157 19.23 20.13 15.57
CA PHE A 157 19.87 18.82 15.46
C PHE A 157 21.28 18.78 16.09
N VAL A 158 22.05 19.87 16.01
CA VAL A 158 23.37 19.98 16.65
C VAL A 158 23.28 19.79 18.17
N GLU A 159 22.31 20.44 18.82
CA GLU A 159 22.10 20.35 20.27
C GLU A 159 21.72 18.92 20.69
N ILE A 160 20.89 18.24 19.91
CA ILE A 160 20.53 16.82 20.14
C ILE A 160 21.78 15.94 20.09
N LEU A 161 22.62 16.10 19.06
CA LEU A 161 23.83 15.30 18.88
C LEU A 161 24.84 15.51 20.01
N GLU A 162 25.09 16.76 20.40
CA GLU A 162 25.98 17.09 21.51
C GLU A 162 25.45 16.51 22.82
N LYS A 163 24.14 16.66 23.08
CA LYS A 163 23.52 16.17 24.31
C LYS A 163 23.61 14.65 24.44
N LEU A 164 23.35 13.91 23.36
CA LEU A 164 23.42 12.44 23.41
C LEU A 164 24.85 11.92 23.47
N SER A 165 25.81 12.62 22.86
CA SER A 165 27.23 12.30 23.01
C SER A 165 27.68 12.43 24.47
N ASP A 166 27.35 13.55 25.13
CA ASP A 166 27.64 13.80 26.54
C ASP A 166 26.97 12.77 27.46
N VAL A 167 25.67 12.51 27.25
CA VAL A 167 24.90 11.58 28.07
C VAL A 167 25.40 10.14 27.93
N TRP A 168 25.82 9.71 26.74
CA TRP A 168 26.42 8.39 26.58
C TRP A 168 27.78 8.26 27.28
N GLN A 169 28.60 9.30 27.28
CA GLN A 169 29.91 9.28 27.94
C GLN A 169 29.78 9.35 29.48
N THR A 170 28.87 10.16 29.99
CA THR A 170 28.74 10.45 31.43
C THR A 170 27.75 9.55 32.16
N GLN A 171 26.73 9.02 31.46
CA GLN A 171 25.60 8.29 32.04
C GLN A 171 25.29 6.99 31.28
N GLN A 172 26.31 6.30 30.76
CA GLN A 172 26.15 5.09 29.94
C GLN A 172 25.26 4.00 30.57
N LEU A 173 25.45 3.71 31.87
CA LEU A 173 24.67 2.68 32.57
C LEU A 173 23.17 3.02 32.57
N ARG A 174 22.84 4.28 32.85
CA ARG A 174 21.45 4.77 32.83
C ARG A 174 20.84 4.67 31.44
N CYS A 175 21.61 4.97 30.38
CA CYS A 175 21.15 4.81 29.00
C CYS A 175 20.80 3.36 28.69
N ARG A 176 21.67 2.41 29.07
CA ARG A 176 21.44 0.97 28.86
C ARG A 176 20.26 0.44 29.66
N GLU A 177 20.08 0.87 30.90
CA GLU A 177 18.93 0.50 31.72
C GLU A 177 17.62 1.04 31.14
N SER A 178 17.60 2.31 30.73
CA SER A 178 16.43 2.92 30.08
C SER A 178 16.09 2.25 28.75
N ALA A 179 17.10 1.95 27.93
CA ALA A 179 16.91 1.28 26.65
C ALA A 179 16.35 -0.14 26.82
N LYS A 180 16.82 -0.88 27.83
CA LYS A 180 16.27 -2.20 28.19
C LYS A 180 14.82 -2.14 28.63
N GLU A 181 14.47 -1.17 29.48
CA GLU A 181 13.10 -1.03 29.97
C GLU A 181 12.14 -0.69 28.81
N ILE A 182 12.51 0.24 27.94
CA ILE A 182 11.68 0.56 26.78
C ILE A 182 11.63 -0.61 25.79
N THR A 183 12.75 -1.31 25.56
CA THR A 183 12.77 -2.51 24.71
C THR A 183 11.86 -3.62 25.25
N LYS A 184 11.74 -3.74 26.57
CA LYS A 184 10.79 -4.66 27.20
C LYS A 184 9.35 -4.25 26.90
N GLN A 185 9.00 -2.97 27.04
CA GLN A 185 7.67 -2.45 26.70
C GLN A 185 7.35 -2.61 25.20
N LEU A 186 8.33 -2.35 24.32
CA LEU A 186 8.19 -2.60 22.89
C LEU A 186 8.01 -4.08 22.58
N ARG A 187 8.63 -4.98 23.34
CA ARG A 187 8.44 -6.42 23.18
C ARG A 187 7.04 -6.82 23.61
N GLU A 188 6.53 -6.28 24.71
CA GLU A 188 5.15 -6.49 25.15
C GLU A 188 4.16 -5.98 24.08
N PHE A 189 4.42 -4.83 23.46
CA PHE A 189 3.65 -4.34 22.31
C PHE A 189 3.84 -5.18 21.03
N ALA A 190 5.05 -5.64 20.72
CA ALA A 190 5.31 -6.50 19.57
C ALA A 190 4.71 -7.91 19.70
N GLU A 191 4.48 -8.34 20.94
CA GLU A 191 3.72 -9.54 21.30
C GLU A 191 2.20 -9.32 21.20
N GLU A 192 1.74 -8.19 20.62
CA GLU A 192 0.36 -8.05 20.16
C GLU A 192 -0.09 -9.27 19.37
N GLY A 193 -1.29 -9.73 19.69
CA GLY A 193 -1.83 -10.98 19.17
C GLY A 193 -1.30 -12.26 19.84
N THR A 194 -0.56 -12.15 20.94
CA THR A 194 0.03 -13.27 21.72
C THR A 194 -0.48 -13.28 23.16
N HIS A 195 -0.94 -12.13 23.66
CA HIS A 195 -1.46 -11.92 25.02
C HIS A 195 -2.82 -12.57 25.29
N SER A 196 -3.56 -12.93 24.23
CA SER A 196 -4.81 -13.71 24.30
C SER A 196 -4.66 -15.05 25.02
N TYR A 197 -3.43 -15.52 25.25
CA TYR A 197 -3.12 -16.82 25.89
C TYR A 197 -2.43 -16.72 27.28
N GLN A 198 -2.19 -15.52 27.84
CA GLN A 198 -1.37 -15.35 29.06
C GLN A 198 -2.15 -14.97 30.35
N GLY A 199 -3.49 -14.98 30.36
CA GLY A 199 -4.30 -14.64 31.54
C GLY A 199 -5.43 -15.64 31.87
N ASP A 200 -6.01 -15.53 33.07
CA ASP A 200 -7.24 -16.22 33.52
C ASP A 200 -8.50 -15.81 32.73
N ARG A 201 -8.37 -14.90 31.75
CA ARG A 201 -9.41 -14.60 30.77
C ARG A 201 -9.43 -15.77 29.78
N GLN A 202 -10.53 -16.51 29.78
CA GLN A 202 -10.73 -17.58 28.81
C GLN A 202 -10.50 -17.03 27.39
N ALA A 203 -9.76 -17.77 26.56
CA ALA A 203 -9.58 -17.53 25.13
C ALA A 203 -10.89 -17.72 24.31
N ASP A 204 -12.01 -17.36 24.94
CA ASP A 204 -13.40 -17.71 24.62
C ASP A 204 -14.30 -16.45 24.63
N GLU A 205 -13.73 -15.23 24.74
CA GLU A 205 -14.44 -14.02 24.30
C GLU A 205 -14.47 -14.06 22.77
N ASP A 206 -15.64 -14.42 22.23
CA ASP A 206 -15.86 -14.55 20.80
C ASP A 206 -15.78 -13.17 20.12
N LEU A 207 -15.02 -13.11 19.02
CA LEU A 207 -14.99 -11.96 18.14
C LEU A 207 -16.26 -11.98 17.30
N ASP A 208 -17.21 -11.12 17.66
CA ASP A 208 -18.52 -11.06 17.02
C ASP A 208 -18.66 -9.85 16.07
N LEU A 209 -19.84 -9.71 15.50
CA LEU A 209 -20.17 -8.66 14.55
C LEU A 209 -20.46 -7.30 15.22
N GLU A 210 -20.65 -7.21 16.54
CA GLU A 210 -20.90 -5.95 17.26
C GLU A 210 -19.68 -5.01 17.18
N LEU A 211 -18.48 -5.61 17.07
CA LEU A 211 -17.22 -4.90 16.81
C LEU A 211 -17.26 -3.99 15.57
N LEU A 212 -18.08 -4.34 14.57
CA LEU A 212 -18.27 -3.52 13.36
C LEU A 212 -18.95 -2.19 13.69
N GLU A 213 -19.93 -2.20 14.60
CA GLU A 213 -20.62 -0.99 15.03
C GLU A 213 -19.66 -0.07 15.79
N GLU A 214 -18.87 -0.62 16.72
CA GLU A 214 -17.88 0.15 17.48
C GLU A 214 -16.83 0.80 16.56
N ALA A 215 -16.29 0.04 15.60
CA ALA A 215 -15.37 0.57 14.59
C ALA A 215 -16.03 1.66 13.74
N TYR A 216 -17.28 1.48 13.32
CA TYR A 216 -18.04 2.49 12.59
C TYR A 216 -18.22 3.78 13.41
N GLN A 217 -18.63 3.68 14.67
CA GLN A 217 -18.83 4.86 15.54
C GLN A 217 -17.54 5.65 15.72
N HIS A 218 -16.39 4.98 15.78
CA HIS A 218 -15.09 5.65 15.80
C HIS A 218 -14.90 6.55 14.56
N PHE A 219 -15.15 6.03 13.35
CA PHE A 219 -14.98 6.80 12.12
C PHE A 219 -15.97 7.94 12.01
N VAL A 220 -17.24 7.73 12.39
CA VAL A 220 -18.26 8.79 12.42
C VAL A 220 -17.83 9.94 13.33
N SER A 221 -17.26 9.64 14.51
CA SER A 221 -16.83 10.67 15.46
C SER A 221 -15.68 11.55 14.98
N ARG A 222 -14.91 11.09 13.97
CA ARG A 222 -13.73 11.79 13.41
C ARG A 222 -13.93 12.29 11.98
N TYR A 223 -15.05 11.96 11.36
CA TYR A 223 -15.35 12.38 10.00
C TYR A 223 -15.44 13.91 9.92
N ASP A 224 -14.78 14.48 8.91
CA ASP A 224 -14.88 15.89 8.58
C ASP A 224 -16.01 16.09 7.55
N PRO A 225 -17.18 16.61 7.93
CA PRO A 225 -18.30 16.79 7.01
C PRO A 225 -18.12 17.96 6.04
N LEU A 226 -17.11 18.83 6.24
CA LEU A 226 -16.86 19.98 5.39
C LEU A 226 -15.98 19.61 4.19
N HIS A 227 -14.98 18.77 4.43
CA HIS A 227 -13.95 18.44 3.44
C HIS A 227 -13.82 16.94 3.14
N GLY A 228 -14.61 16.08 3.80
CA GLY A 228 -14.43 14.64 3.76
C GLY A 228 -13.13 14.19 4.45
N GLY A 229 -12.98 12.88 4.64
CA GLY A 229 -11.85 12.30 5.36
C GLY A 229 -12.03 12.30 6.87
N PHE A 230 -10.94 11.95 7.56
CA PHE A 230 -10.91 11.81 9.01
C PHE A 230 -9.84 12.72 9.59
N SER A 231 -10.13 13.27 10.78
CA SER A 231 -9.22 14.15 11.52
C SER A 231 -8.89 15.47 10.79
N THR A 232 -8.04 16.29 11.41
CA THR A 232 -7.59 17.58 10.86
C THR A 232 -6.40 17.41 9.89
N ALA A 233 -5.77 18.51 9.50
CA ALA A 233 -4.51 18.51 8.76
C ALA A 233 -3.34 17.90 9.58
N PRO A 234 -2.39 17.19 8.96
CA PRO A 234 -2.42 16.70 7.58
C PRO A 234 -3.41 15.53 7.39
N LYS A 235 -3.95 15.37 6.18
CA LYS A 235 -4.93 14.31 5.85
C LYS A 235 -4.34 13.23 4.95
N PHE A 236 -4.58 11.97 5.32
CA PHE A 236 -4.20 10.78 4.54
C PHE A 236 -5.43 10.11 3.92
N PRO A 237 -5.32 9.52 2.72
CA PRO A 237 -6.44 8.84 2.08
C PRO A 237 -7.03 7.65 2.86
N THR A 238 -6.20 6.91 3.61
CA THR A 238 -6.58 5.73 4.41
C THR A 238 -7.52 4.74 3.68
N PRO A 239 -7.13 4.15 2.54
CA PRO A 239 -8.05 3.36 1.71
C PRO A 239 -8.69 2.16 2.43
N SER A 240 -7.98 1.47 3.33
CA SER A 240 -8.55 0.37 4.14
C SER A 240 -9.78 0.81 4.95
N ASN A 241 -9.73 2.01 5.54
CA ASN A 241 -10.85 2.55 6.33
C ASN A 241 -12.04 2.87 5.43
N LEU A 242 -11.79 3.43 4.25
CA LEU A 242 -12.83 3.73 3.27
C LEU A 242 -13.47 2.44 2.72
N SER A 243 -12.66 1.43 2.43
CA SER A 243 -13.13 0.10 2.03
C SER A 243 -13.98 -0.55 3.12
N PHE A 244 -13.59 -0.46 4.39
CA PHE A 244 -14.41 -0.92 5.51
C PHE A 244 -15.79 -0.27 5.53
N LEU A 245 -15.86 1.06 5.47
CA LEU A 245 -17.13 1.80 5.48
C LEU A 245 -18.03 1.48 4.28
N LEU A 246 -17.46 1.29 3.09
CA LEU A 246 -18.20 0.84 1.91
C LEU A 246 -18.75 -0.58 2.10
N ARG A 247 -17.94 -1.47 2.69
CA ARG A 247 -18.27 -2.88 2.86
C ARG A 247 -19.43 -3.11 3.82
N LEU A 248 -19.61 -2.26 4.84
CA LEU A 248 -20.78 -2.32 5.73
C LEU A 248 -22.11 -2.33 4.97
N GLY A 249 -22.20 -1.65 3.83
CA GLY A 249 -23.40 -1.60 2.99
C GLY A 249 -23.62 -2.81 2.09
N ILE A 250 -22.60 -3.66 1.88
CA ILE A 250 -22.65 -4.82 0.97
C ILE A 250 -22.42 -6.16 1.66
N TYR A 251 -22.05 -6.16 2.94
CA TYR A 251 -21.97 -7.37 3.76
C TYR A 251 -23.34 -8.05 3.92
N PRO A 252 -23.36 -9.33 4.33
CA PRO A 252 -24.60 -10.07 4.57
C PRO A 252 -25.53 -9.35 5.56
N THR A 253 -26.83 -9.64 5.46
CA THR A 253 -27.88 -8.93 6.22
C THR A 253 -27.68 -8.95 7.74
N ALA A 254 -27.01 -9.98 8.28
CA ALA A 254 -26.65 -10.07 9.69
C ALA A 254 -25.87 -8.83 10.18
N VAL A 255 -25.00 -8.25 9.34
CA VAL A 255 -24.27 -7.02 9.68
C VAL A 255 -25.22 -5.83 9.76
N ALA A 256 -26.13 -5.69 8.78
CA ALA A 256 -27.07 -4.57 8.75
C ALA A 256 -28.12 -4.64 9.88
N ASP A 257 -28.41 -5.84 10.38
CA ASP A 257 -29.29 -6.06 11.53
C ASP A 257 -28.61 -5.66 12.86
N ILE A 258 -27.27 -5.64 12.91
CA ILE A 258 -26.46 -5.24 14.09
C ILE A 258 -26.09 -3.76 14.01
N VAL A 259 -25.40 -3.34 12.96
CA VAL A 259 -24.91 -1.96 12.78
C VAL A 259 -26.07 -0.98 12.53
N GLY A 260 -27.15 -1.46 11.90
CA GLY A 260 -28.27 -0.64 11.45
C GLY A 260 -28.19 -0.29 9.96
N ARG A 261 -29.31 -0.43 9.26
CA ARG A 261 -29.39 -0.17 7.80
C ARG A 261 -29.09 1.29 7.44
N ASP A 262 -29.58 2.23 8.24
CA ASP A 262 -29.36 3.65 8.02
C ASP A 262 -27.89 4.01 8.28
N GLU A 263 -27.26 3.37 9.26
CA GLU A 263 -25.86 3.49 9.63
C GLU A 263 -24.95 2.93 8.52
N CYS A 264 -25.26 1.75 7.97
CA CYS A 264 -24.55 1.22 6.80
C CYS A 264 -24.65 2.16 5.58
N ALA A 265 -25.82 2.78 5.35
CA ALA A 265 -25.99 3.76 4.29
C ALA A 265 -25.19 5.05 4.56
N LYS A 266 -25.14 5.53 5.80
CA LYS A 266 -24.31 6.67 6.23
C LYS A 266 -22.82 6.36 6.07
N ALA A 267 -22.36 5.17 6.43
CA ALA A 267 -20.98 4.73 6.25
C ALA A 267 -20.57 4.79 4.77
N THR A 268 -21.43 4.28 3.89
CA THR A 268 -21.24 4.37 2.43
C THR A 268 -21.15 5.83 1.98
N ALA A 269 -22.03 6.71 2.47
CA ALA A 269 -22.02 8.13 2.14
C ALA A 269 -20.73 8.84 2.60
N ILE A 270 -20.24 8.55 3.81
CA ILE A 270 -18.97 9.09 4.34
C ILE A 270 -17.80 8.70 3.44
N ALA A 271 -17.71 7.43 3.05
CA ALA A 271 -16.63 6.96 2.20
C ALA A 271 -16.68 7.60 0.81
N VAL A 272 -17.88 7.68 0.21
CA VAL A 272 -18.09 8.28 -1.12
C VAL A 272 -17.80 9.78 -1.11
N ASP A 273 -18.25 10.51 -0.10
CA ASP A 273 -17.96 11.94 0.04
C ASP A 273 -16.46 12.20 0.19
N THR A 274 -15.77 11.38 0.98
CA THR A 274 -14.31 11.45 1.13
C THR A 274 -13.60 11.20 -0.20
N LEU A 275 -13.99 10.15 -0.93
CA LEU A 275 -13.44 9.83 -2.25
C LEU A 275 -13.69 10.95 -3.26
N ILE A 276 -14.88 11.54 -3.30
CA ILE A 276 -15.18 12.68 -4.20
C ILE A 276 -14.36 13.91 -3.81
N SER A 277 -14.20 14.19 -2.52
CA SER A 277 -13.39 15.30 -2.03
C SER A 277 -11.93 15.15 -2.44
N MET A 278 -11.35 13.95 -2.30
CA MET A 278 -10.00 13.65 -2.81
C MET A 278 -9.93 13.74 -4.34
N ALA A 279 -10.91 13.18 -5.06
CA ALA A 279 -10.94 13.20 -6.52
C ALA A 279 -11.02 14.63 -7.12
N ARG A 280 -11.52 15.59 -6.34
CA ARG A 280 -11.57 17.02 -6.68
C ARG A 280 -10.37 17.80 -6.13
N GLY A 281 -9.73 17.32 -5.05
CA GLY A 281 -8.62 17.96 -4.37
C GLY A 281 -7.35 18.10 -5.23
N GLY A 282 -6.38 18.85 -4.70
CA GLY A 282 -5.05 19.01 -5.28
C GLY A 282 -4.15 17.78 -5.06
N ILE A 283 -4.54 16.87 -4.17
CA ILE A 283 -3.91 15.55 -4.03
C ILE A 283 -4.00 14.71 -5.31
N ARG A 284 -4.98 14.95 -6.20
CA ARG A 284 -5.05 14.32 -7.52
C ARG A 284 -4.32 15.18 -8.55
N ASP A 285 -3.42 14.58 -9.32
CA ASP A 285 -2.81 15.27 -10.46
C ASP A 285 -3.80 15.35 -11.64
N HIS A 286 -4.47 16.50 -11.76
CA HIS A 286 -5.50 16.76 -12.76
C HIS A 286 -5.00 16.77 -14.21
N ILE A 287 -3.68 16.83 -14.42
CA ILE A 287 -3.04 16.90 -15.75
C ILE A 287 -2.38 15.57 -16.12
N GLY A 288 -1.73 14.94 -15.14
CA GLY A 288 -0.88 13.76 -15.31
C GLY A 288 -1.39 12.44 -14.79
N HIS A 289 -2.56 12.43 -14.15
CA HIS A 289 -3.12 11.28 -13.46
C HIS A 289 -2.35 10.87 -12.18
N GLY A 290 -2.95 9.96 -11.41
CA GLY A 290 -2.43 9.51 -10.13
C GLY A 290 -2.67 10.51 -9.00
N PHE A 291 -2.42 10.05 -7.79
CA PHE A 291 -2.62 10.79 -6.54
C PHE A 291 -1.29 10.93 -5.81
N ALA A 292 -1.07 12.08 -5.19
CA ALA A 292 -0.04 12.24 -4.19
C ALA A 292 -0.42 11.49 -2.90
N ARG A 293 0.55 11.19 -2.04
CA ARG A 293 0.35 10.31 -0.88
C ARG A 293 -0.58 10.90 0.18
N TYR A 294 -0.46 12.19 0.46
CA TYR A 294 -1.28 12.86 1.48
C TYR A 294 -1.37 14.36 1.24
N SER A 295 -2.31 15.00 1.94
CA SER A 295 -2.55 16.43 1.90
C SER A 295 -2.04 17.11 3.17
N VAL A 296 -1.23 18.15 2.99
CA VAL A 296 -0.82 19.08 4.06
C VAL A 296 -2.04 19.80 4.62
N THR A 297 -2.96 20.24 3.75
CA THR A 297 -4.17 20.96 4.17
C THR A 297 -5.36 20.03 4.40
N GLY A 298 -6.28 20.43 5.28
CA GLY A 298 -7.50 19.67 5.58
C GLY A 298 -8.53 19.63 4.45
N ASP A 299 -8.41 20.50 3.44
CA ASP A 299 -9.33 20.57 2.29
C ASP A 299 -8.88 19.73 1.08
N TRP A 300 -7.85 18.90 1.25
CA TRP A 300 -7.19 18.12 0.18
C TRP A 300 -6.50 18.99 -0.89
N GLY A 301 -6.28 20.28 -0.61
CA GLY A 301 -5.84 21.29 -1.57
C GLY A 301 -4.33 21.28 -1.85
N LEU A 302 -3.48 21.12 -0.84
CA LEU A 302 -2.02 21.11 -0.97
C LEU A 302 -1.47 19.73 -0.59
N PRO A 303 -0.91 18.95 -1.53
CA PRO A 303 -0.24 17.71 -1.20
C PRO A 303 1.24 17.89 -0.85
N HIS A 304 1.80 16.89 -0.17
CA HIS A 304 3.20 16.54 -0.43
C HIS A 304 3.25 15.66 -1.67
N PHE A 305 4.00 16.06 -2.70
CA PHE A 305 3.79 15.59 -4.09
C PHE A 305 4.30 14.18 -4.42
N GLU A 306 4.78 13.45 -3.42
CA GLU A 306 5.22 12.06 -3.54
C GLU A 306 4.07 11.17 -4.05
N LYS A 307 4.35 10.32 -5.05
CA LYS A 307 3.36 9.35 -5.56
C LYS A 307 3.88 7.93 -5.38
N MET A 308 3.25 7.19 -4.47
CA MET A 308 3.63 5.81 -4.17
C MET A 308 2.74 4.80 -4.90
N LEU A 309 3.32 3.70 -5.37
CA LEU A 309 2.58 2.63 -6.06
C LEU A 309 1.47 2.03 -5.20
N TYR A 310 1.74 1.79 -3.91
CA TYR A 310 0.75 1.21 -3.00
C TYR A 310 -0.44 2.14 -2.75
N ASP A 311 -0.24 3.46 -2.76
CA ASP A 311 -1.36 4.42 -2.65
C ASP A 311 -2.24 4.36 -3.90
N GLN A 312 -1.62 4.34 -5.09
CA GLN A 312 -2.39 4.23 -6.34
C GLN A 312 -3.20 2.94 -6.43
N ALA A 313 -2.58 1.82 -6.07
CA ALA A 313 -3.20 0.51 -6.14
C ALA A 313 -4.41 0.43 -5.20
N GLN A 314 -4.24 0.84 -3.94
CA GLN A 314 -5.30 0.82 -2.95
C GLN A 314 -6.42 1.82 -3.29
N LEU A 315 -6.09 3.00 -3.81
CA LEU A 315 -7.09 3.94 -4.29
C LEU A 315 -7.89 3.37 -5.45
N LEU A 316 -7.23 2.73 -6.43
CA LEU A 316 -7.93 2.12 -7.56
C LEU A 316 -8.94 1.07 -7.07
N ASP A 317 -8.55 0.21 -6.13
CA ASP A 317 -9.44 -0.80 -5.53
C ASP A 317 -10.70 -0.18 -4.92
N VAL A 318 -10.54 0.81 -4.05
CA VAL A 318 -11.67 1.42 -3.34
C VAL A 318 -12.55 2.31 -4.23
N TYR A 319 -11.97 3.00 -5.23
CA TYR A 319 -12.76 3.77 -6.21
C TYR A 319 -13.59 2.85 -7.11
N VAL A 320 -13.07 1.66 -7.46
CA VAL A 320 -13.83 0.65 -8.20
C VAL A 320 -15.03 0.18 -7.38
N ASP A 321 -14.84 -0.13 -6.09
CA ASP A 321 -15.96 -0.51 -5.21
C ASP A 321 -16.99 0.59 -5.06
N ALA A 322 -16.55 1.81 -4.77
CA ALA A 322 -17.44 2.95 -4.61
C ALA A 322 -18.24 3.23 -5.89
N PHE A 323 -17.62 3.10 -7.07
CA PHE A 323 -18.32 3.24 -8.34
C PHE A 323 -19.33 2.10 -8.58
N LYS A 324 -18.97 0.84 -8.28
CA LYS A 324 -19.90 -0.29 -8.40
C LYS A 324 -21.11 -0.16 -7.47
N ILE A 325 -20.93 0.43 -6.28
CA ILE A 325 -22.00 0.65 -5.30
C ILE A 325 -22.91 1.82 -5.72
N THR A 326 -22.35 2.93 -6.19
CA THR A 326 -23.10 4.20 -6.34
C THR A 326 -23.35 4.63 -7.79
N HIS A 327 -22.59 4.10 -8.74
CA HIS A 327 -22.52 4.57 -10.13
C HIS A 327 -22.25 6.07 -10.29
N ASN A 328 -21.60 6.73 -9.32
CA ASN A 328 -21.28 8.15 -9.43
C ASN A 328 -20.17 8.38 -10.48
N PRO A 329 -20.40 9.20 -11.53
CA PRO A 329 -19.44 9.38 -12.63
C PRO A 329 -18.12 10.04 -12.21
N GLU A 330 -18.07 10.78 -11.10
CA GLU A 330 -16.81 11.37 -10.62
C GLU A 330 -15.85 10.31 -10.09
N LEU A 331 -16.38 9.25 -9.46
CA LEU A 331 -15.61 8.09 -9.04
C LEU A 331 -15.04 7.36 -10.25
N LEU A 332 -15.86 7.15 -11.29
CA LEU A 332 -15.40 6.54 -12.55
C LEU A 332 -14.27 7.35 -13.20
N GLY A 333 -14.36 8.68 -13.16
CA GLY A 333 -13.29 9.56 -13.62
C GLY A 333 -11.98 9.33 -12.87
N ALA A 334 -12.00 9.06 -11.57
CA ALA A 334 -10.81 8.70 -10.79
C ALA A 334 -10.29 7.30 -11.15
N VAL A 335 -11.18 6.32 -11.37
CA VAL A 335 -10.82 4.97 -11.84
C VAL A 335 -10.05 5.03 -13.17
N TYR A 336 -10.54 5.80 -14.15
CA TYR A 336 -9.85 5.96 -15.44
C TYR A 336 -8.45 6.57 -15.29
N ASP A 337 -8.30 7.57 -14.41
CA ASP A 337 -7.01 8.21 -14.17
C ASP A 337 -6.02 7.24 -13.49
N LEU A 338 -6.46 6.56 -12.43
CA LEU A 338 -5.62 5.60 -11.69
C LEU A 338 -5.22 4.41 -12.57
N ALA A 339 -6.15 3.83 -13.32
CA ALA A 339 -5.85 2.77 -14.28
C ALA A 339 -4.85 3.26 -15.33
N THR A 340 -5.03 4.46 -15.88
CA THR A 340 -4.11 5.03 -16.87
C THR A 340 -2.72 5.28 -16.27
N TYR A 341 -2.63 5.82 -15.05
CA TYR A 341 -1.36 6.03 -14.36
C TYR A 341 -0.59 4.71 -14.18
N LEU A 342 -1.26 3.66 -13.70
CA LEU A 342 -0.64 2.35 -13.49
C LEU A 342 -0.24 1.66 -14.80
N THR A 343 -1.02 1.81 -15.88
CA THR A 343 -0.78 1.14 -17.17
C THR A 343 -0.04 2.00 -18.19
N THR A 344 0.73 3.00 -17.74
CA THR A 344 1.56 3.83 -18.62
C THR A 344 2.93 4.12 -18.00
N ALA A 345 3.90 4.46 -18.85
CA ALA A 345 5.21 4.89 -18.38
C ALA A 345 5.13 6.25 -17.65
N PRO A 346 6.00 6.50 -16.65
CA PRO A 346 7.14 5.67 -16.24
C PRO A 346 6.80 4.58 -15.22
N ILE A 347 5.59 4.56 -14.68
CA ILE A 347 5.20 3.63 -13.59
C ILE A 347 5.11 2.20 -14.08
N GLN A 348 4.47 1.97 -15.22
CA GLN A 348 4.57 0.69 -15.90
C GLN A 348 5.99 0.54 -16.45
N SER A 349 6.75 -0.40 -15.89
CA SER A 349 8.08 -0.72 -16.35
C SER A 349 8.03 -1.36 -17.74
N PRO A 350 8.99 -1.06 -18.62
CA PRO A 350 9.12 -1.76 -19.90
C PRO A 350 9.35 -3.28 -19.73
N THR A 351 9.79 -3.74 -18.55
CA THR A 351 9.96 -5.17 -18.25
C THR A 351 8.67 -5.86 -17.79
N GLY A 352 7.57 -5.11 -17.59
CA GLY A 352 6.22 -5.66 -17.39
C GLY A 352 5.62 -5.50 -15.99
N ALA A 353 6.41 -5.16 -14.96
CA ALA A 353 5.95 -4.86 -13.60
C ALA A 353 5.79 -3.33 -13.38
N PHE A 354 5.62 -2.90 -12.13
CA PHE A 354 5.43 -1.49 -11.77
C PHE A 354 6.55 -0.98 -10.85
N HIS A 355 7.06 0.22 -11.17
CA HIS A 355 8.03 0.94 -10.35
C HIS A 355 7.39 1.50 -9.07
N SER A 356 8.22 1.75 -8.06
CA SER A 356 7.78 1.94 -6.68
C SER A 356 7.22 3.33 -6.38
N SER A 357 7.84 4.40 -6.88
CA SER A 357 7.40 5.78 -6.60
C SER A 357 7.96 6.82 -7.58
N GLU A 358 7.29 7.98 -7.65
CA GLU A 358 7.82 9.24 -8.18
C GLU A 358 8.12 10.20 -7.01
N ASP A 359 9.28 10.88 -7.08
CA ASP A 359 9.76 11.85 -6.09
C ASP A 359 8.78 13.04 -5.92
N ALA A 360 8.70 13.59 -4.71
CA ALA A 360 7.96 14.82 -4.46
C ALA A 360 8.65 16.03 -5.12
N ASP A 361 9.98 15.96 -5.22
CA ASP A 361 10.83 17.07 -5.64
C ASP A 361 11.30 16.90 -7.09
N SER A 362 11.33 18.01 -7.84
CA SER A 362 11.93 18.04 -9.17
C SER A 362 12.61 19.38 -9.45
N LEU A 363 13.45 19.42 -10.48
CA LEU A 363 14.04 20.69 -10.92
C LEU A 363 12.94 21.57 -11.55
N PRO A 364 12.79 22.85 -11.14
CA PRO A 364 11.84 23.76 -11.76
C PRO A 364 12.07 23.93 -13.28
N THR A 365 13.33 24.04 -13.69
CA THR A 365 13.76 24.04 -15.09
C THR A 365 15.00 23.17 -15.29
N PRO A 366 15.30 22.73 -16.53
CA PRO A 366 16.51 21.96 -16.81
C PRO A 366 17.85 22.66 -16.50
N ASN A 367 17.82 23.98 -16.24
CA ASN A 367 19.02 24.76 -15.91
C ASN A 367 19.21 24.98 -14.40
N ASP A 368 18.22 24.63 -13.59
CA ASP A 368 18.32 24.74 -12.14
C ASP A 368 19.18 23.59 -11.57
N THR A 369 19.82 23.84 -10.44
CA THR A 369 20.66 22.85 -9.73
C THR A 369 20.01 22.35 -8.44
N GLU A 370 18.98 23.03 -7.97
CA GLU A 370 18.24 22.67 -6.77
C GLU A 370 16.81 22.27 -7.14
N LYS A 371 16.39 21.11 -6.64
CA LYS A 371 15.00 20.68 -6.75
C LYS A 371 14.12 21.51 -5.81
N ARG A 372 12.83 21.55 -6.12
CA ARG A 372 11.78 22.10 -5.26
C ARG A 372 10.60 21.14 -5.22
N GLU A 373 9.90 21.13 -4.11
CA GLU A 373 8.69 20.35 -3.96
C GLU A 373 7.65 20.74 -5.03
N GLY A 374 7.07 19.72 -5.67
CA GLY A 374 5.93 19.90 -6.56
C GLY A 374 6.22 20.64 -7.87
N ALA A 375 7.48 20.99 -8.17
CA ALA A 375 7.85 21.86 -9.30
C ALA A 375 7.36 21.34 -10.66
N PHE A 376 7.28 20.02 -10.84
CA PHE A 376 6.70 19.41 -12.03
C PHE A 376 5.19 19.62 -12.13
N TYR A 377 4.47 19.73 -11.02
CA TYR A 377 3.00 19.65 -10.93
C TYR A 377 2.30 21.01 -10.82
N VAL A 378 2.94 22.02 -10.25
CA VAL A 378 2.32 23.33 -9.97
C VAL A 378 2.32 24.29 -11.16
N TRP A 379 1.43 25.28 -11.16
CA TRP A 379 1.27 26.20 -12.29
C TRP A 379 1.14 27.66 -11.85
N THR A 380 1.76 28.57 -12.59
CA THR A 380 1.43 29.99 -12.51
C THR A 380 0.24 30.33 -13.43
N LEU A 381 -0.53 31.37 -13.09
CA LEU A 381 -1.59 31.88 -13.98
C LEU A 381 -1.02 32.35 -15.34
N LYS A 382 0.22 32.88 -15.33
CA LYS A 382 0.92 33.34 -16.53
C LYS A 382 1.21 32.17 -17.47
N GLU A 383 1.75 31.06 -16.97
CA GLU A 383 1.96 29.85 -17.76
C GLU A 383 0.64 29.30 -18.31
N LEU A 384 -0.39 29.22 -17.47
CA LEU A 384 -1.72 28.75 -17.88
C LEU A 384 -2.25 29.58 -19.07
N THR A 385 -2.11 30.90 -18.99
CA THR A 385 -2.51 31.84 -20.04
C THR A 385 -1.69 31.69 -21.31
N GLN A 386 -0.37 31.48 -21.18
CA GLN A 386 0.54 31.27 -22.31
C GLN A 386 0.19 29.99 -23.08
N VAL A 387 -0.15 28.90 -22.39
CA VAL A 387 -0.43 27.59 -23.01
C VAL A 387 -1.83 27.53 -23.61
N LEU A 388 -2.83 28.07 -22.91
CA LEU A 388 -4.24 27.92 -23.28
C LEU A 388 -4.79 29.09 -24.09
N GLY A 389 -4.18 30.27 -23.99
CA GLY A 389 -4.74 31.53 -24.48
C GLY A 389 -5.77 32.12 -23.51
N GLN A 390 -5.98 33.44 -23.59
CA GLN A 390 -6.72 34.22 -22.60
C GLN A 390 -8.12 33.69 -22.26
N ARG A 391 -8.89 33.28 -23.28
CA ARG A 391 -10.26 32.82 -23.12
C ARG A 391 -10.33 31.51 -22.34
N ASP A 392 -9.63 30.49 -22.81
CA ASP A 392 -9.66 29.14 -22.25
C ASP A 392 -8.97 29.12 -20.87
N ALA A 393 -7.90 29.90 -20.71
CA ALA A 393 -7.22 30.07 -19.42
C ALA A 393 -8.15 30.65 -18.35
N GLY A 394 -9.02 31.60 -18.69
CA GLY A 394 -9.99 32.14 -17.72
C GLY A 394 -10.98 31.09 -17.21
N VAL A 395 -11.51 30.25 -18.11
CA VAL A 395 -12.41 29.14 -17.75
C VAL A 395 -11.68 28.11 -16.89
N CYS A 396 -10.47 27.71 -17.30
CA CYS A 396 -9.65 26.74 -16.59
C CYS A 396 -9.15 27.24 -15.23
N ALA A 397 -8.78 28.52 -15.12
CA ALA A 397 -8.37 29.12 -13.86
C ALA A 397 -9.52 29.11 -12.85
N ARG A 398 -10.74 29.43 -13.28
CA ARG A 398 -11.92 29.35 -12.41
C ARG A 398 -12.27 27.91 -12.04
N HIS A 399 -12.13 26.97 -12.97
CA HIS A 399 -12.36 25.54 -12.73
C HIS A 399 -11.39 24.97 -11.68
N TRP A 400 -10.09 25.24 -11.84
CA TRP A 400 -9.01 24.66 -11.03
C TRP A 400 -8.55 25.52 -9.85
N GLY A 401 -9.17 26.67 -9.61
CA GLY A 401 -8.81 27.55 -8.51
C GLY A 401 -7.43 28.21 -8.66
N VAL A 402 -7.04 28.57 -9.88
CA VAL A 402 -5.77 29.26 -10.17
C VAL A 402 -5.93 30.75 -9.91
N LEU A 403 -5.06 31.31 -9.06
CA LEU A 403 -5.01 32.71 -8.67
C LEU A 403 -3.72 33.40 -9.20
N PRO A 404 -3.72 34.73 -9.38
CA PRO A 404 -2.54 35.47 -9.87
C PRO A 404 -1.31 35.30 -8.98
N ASP A 405 -1.49 35.35 -7.66
CA ASP A 405 -0.41 35.32 -6.67
C ASP A 405 -0.19 33.93 -6.04
N GLY A 406 -0.77 32.89 -6.66
CA GLY A 406 -0.77 31.52 -6.13
C GLY A 406 -1.97 31.22 -5.23
N ASN A 407 -2.22 29.93 -4.97
CA ASN A 407 -3.35 29.46 -4.15
C ASN A 407 -2.94 28.70 -2.89
N ILE A 408 -1.65 28.79 -2.53
CA ILE A 408 -1.08 28.22 -1.33
C ILE A 408 -0.88 29.35 -0.31
N ALA A 409 -1.37 29.14 0.90
CA ALA A 409 -1.25 30.12 1.97
C ALA A 409 0.20 30.14 2.50
N PRO A 410 0.79 31.31 2.84
CA PRO A 410 2.18 31.42 3.29
C PRO A 410 2.54 30.54 4.49
N GLU A 411 1.58 30.33 5.41
CA GLU A 411 1.76 29.43 6.56
C GLU A 411 2.00 27.95 6.19
N ASN A 412 1.63 27.55 4.96
CA ASN A 412 1.85 26.21 4.43
C ASN A 412 3.04 26.14 3.46
N ASP A 413 3.82 27.22 3.33
CA ASP A 413 5.02 27.30 2.47
C ASP A 413 6.24 27.81 3.26
N PRO A 414 6.68 27.10 4.32
CA PRO A 414 7.76 27.57 5.19
C PRO A 414 9.14 27.66 4.50
N HIS A 415 9.28 27.07 3.31
CA HIS A 415 10.52 27.04 2.52
C HIS A 415 10.46 27.90 1.24
N ASP A 416 9.43 28.73 1.06
CA ASP A 416 9.22 29.61 -0.10
C ASP A 416 9.28 28.86 -1.46
N GLU A 417 8.77 27.63 -1.50
CA GLU A 417 8.77 26.76 -2.67
C GLU A 417 7.66 27.12 -3.67
N PHE A 418 6.57 27.71 -3.18
CA PHE A 418 5.32 27.86 -3.91
C PHE A 418 4.93 29.31 -4.22
N MET A 419 5.87 30.26 -4.17
CA MET A 419 5.60 31.65 -4.55
C MET A 419 4.97 31.77 -5.95
N ASN A 420 3.76 32.34 -6.02
CA ASN A 420 2.93 32.47 -7.24
C ASN A 420 2.48 31.16 -7.89
N GLN A 421 2.68 30.03 -7.21
CA GLN A 421 2.34 28.70 -7.70
C GLN A 421 0.93 28.30 -7.29
N ASN A 422 0.28 27.52 -8.15
CA ASN A 422 -1.06 27.01 -7.92
C ASN A 422 -1.09 25.49 -8.01
N VAL A 423 -1.69 24.86 -7.01
CA VAL A 423 -2.11 23.45 -7.09
C VAL A 423 -3.50 23.40 -7.70
N LEU A 424 -3.66 22.63 -8.77
CA LEU A 424 -4.95 22.54 -9.45
C LEU A 424 -5.92 21.71 -8.61
N SER A 425 -7.10 22.25 -8.31
CA SER A 425 -8.18 21.52 -7.63
C SER A 425 -9.53 21.96 -8.17
N VAL A 426 -10.47 21.04 -8.35
CA VAL A 426 -11.79 21.35 -8.92
C VAL A 426 -12.59 22.20 -7.94
N LYS A 427 -12.66 23.51 -8.17
CA LYS A 427 -13.43 24.47 -7.35
C LYS A 427 -14.82 24.76 -7.93
N VAL A 428 -15.01 24.60 -9.24
CA VAL A 428 -16.27 24.92 -9.93
C VAL A 428 -16.61 23.89 -11.01
N THR A 429 -17.85 23.40 -11.01
CA THR A 429 -18.33 22.41 -11.99
C THR A 429 -18.51 23.00 -13.41
N PRO A 430 -18.43 22.18 -14.47
CA PRO A 430 -18.68 22.63 -15.84
C PRO A 430 -20.02 23.34 -16.04
N SER A 431 -21.10 22.83 -15.44
CA SER A 431 -22.45 23.42 -15.55
C SER A 431 -22.53 24.81 -14.91
N ARG A 432 -21.74 25.09 -13.85
CA ARG A 432 -21.68 26.42 -13.25
C ARG A 432 -20.81 27.36 -14.08
N LEU A 433 -19.67 26.90 -14.59
CA LEU A 433 -18.80 27.66 -15.47
C LEU A 433 -19.53 28.09 -16.76
N ALA A 434 -20.39 27.23 -17.31
CA ALA A 434 -21.22 27.56 -18.47
C ALA A 434 -22.06 28.83 -18.22
N LYS A 435 -22.63 28.97 -17.01
CA LYS A 435 -23.37 30.17 -16.59
C LYS A 435 -22.46 31.37 -16.36
N ASP A 436 -21.34 31.18 -15.65
CA ASP A 436 -20.43 32.28 -15.30
C ASP A 436 -19.77 32.91 -16.55
N PHE A 437 -19.50 32.12 -17.59
CA PHE A 437 -18.83 32.57 -18.81
C PHE A 437 -19.78 32.75 -20.02
N GLY A 438 -21.08 32.47 -19.87
CA GLY A 438 -22.05 32.56 -20.96
C GLY A 438 -21.78 31.59 -22.11
N LEU A 439 -21.31 30.38 -21.80
CA LEU A 439 -20.95 29.33 -22.76
C LEU A 439 -21.91 28.14 -22.66
N GLY A 440 -21.94 27.29 -23.68
CA GLY A 440 -22.59 25.98 -23.58
C GLY A 440 -21.80 25.04 -22.66
N GLU A 441 -22.49 24.18 -21.90
CA GLU A 441 -21.83 23.23 -20.99
C GLU A 441 -20.90 22.26 -21.73
N GLU A 442 -21.32 21.75 -22.89
CA GLU A 442 -20.47 20.92 -23.75
C GLU A 442 -19.21 21.67 -24.23
N GLU A 443 -19.33 22.98 -24.49
CA GLU A 443 -18.18 23.80 -24.86
C GLU A 443 -17.20 23.93 -23.69
N VAL A 444 -17.69 24.14 -22.46
CA VAL A 444 -16.85 24.17 -21.25
C VAL A 444 -16.15 22.84 -21.03
N VAL A 445 -16.87 21.71 -21.14
CA VAL A 445 -16.29 20.36 -21.02
C VAL A 445 -15.21 20.15 -22.08
N ARG A 446 -15.44 20.60 -23.31
CA ARG A 446 -14.43 20.55 -24.38
C ARG A 446 -13.21 21.41 -24.05
N ILE A 447 -13.41 22.63 -23.56
CA ILE A 447 -12.32 23.53 -23.14
C ILE A 447 -11.45 22.84 -22.07
N ILE A 448 -12.05 22.31 -21.01
CA ILE A 448 -11.33 21.63 -19.93
C ILE A 448 -10.55 20.42 -20.47
N ARG A 449 -11.19 19.59 -21.31
CA ARG A 449 -10.55 18.40 -21.90
C ARG A 449 -9.35 18.78 -22.77
N THR A 450 -9.51 19.73 -23.67
CA THR A 450 -8.43 20.21 -24.54
C THR A 450 -7.32 20.89 -23.75
N ALA A 451 -7.68 21.63 -22.68
CA ALA A 451 -6.71 22.25 -21.79
C ALA A 451 -5.85 21.21 -21.06
N LYS A 452 -6.44 20.14 -20.51
CA LYS A 452 -5.69 19.04 -19.88
C LYS A 452 -4.63 18.49 -20.83
N GLN A 453 -4.99 18.22 -22.09
CA GLN A 453 -4.04 17.71 -23.09
C GLN A 453 -2.92 18.74 -23.38
N LYS A 454 -3.26 20.00 -23.66
CA LYS A 454 -2.27 21.05 -23.96
C LYS A 454 -1.29 21.27 -22.79
N LEU A 455 -1.81 21.29 -21.56
CA LEU A 455 -1.00 21.45 -20.36
C LEU A 455 -0.09 20.24 -20.15
N ARG A 456 -0.60 19.02 -20.36
CA ARG A 456 0.21 17.80 -20.32
C ARG A 456 1.34 17.87 -21.35
N ASP A 457 1.03 18.15 -22.61
CA ASP A 457 2.04 18.24 -23.68
C ASP A 457 3.11 19.31 -23.38
N TYR A 458 2.69 20.45 -22.82
CA TYR A 458 3.62 21.49 -22.38
C TYR A 458 4.51 21.01 -21.23
N ARG A 459 3.92 20.42 -20.20
CA ARG A 459 4.62 19.92 -19.00
C ARG A 459 5.67 18.88 -19.37
N GLU A 460 5.28 17.85 -20.12
CA GLU A 460 6.18 16.76 -20.53
C GLU A 460 7.34 17.22 -21.41
N ARG A 461 7.17 18.31 -22.18
CA ARG A 461 8.21 18.84 -23.07
C ARG A 461 9.18 19.81 -22.37
N THR A 462 8.73 20.53 -21.34
CA THR A 462 9.44 21.70 -20.82
C THR A 462 9.97 21.54 -19.41
N ARG A 463 9.39 20.64 -18.61
CA ARG A 463 9.76 20.45 -17.20
C ARG A 463 10.59 19.20 -17.01
N VAL A 464 11.43 19.21 -15.98
CA VAL A 464 12.15 18.02 -15.53
C VAL A 464 11.18 17.18 -14.70
N ARG A 465 11.02 15.90 -15.05
CA ARG A 465 10.21 14.97 -14.27
C ARG A 465 10.83 14.75 -12.89
N PRO A 466 10.02 14.46 -11.86
CA PRO A 466 10.55 13.96 -10.61
C PRO A 466 11.32 12.67 -10.83
N ASP A 467 12.30 12.42 -9.98
CA ASP A 467 13.08 11.19 -10.06
C ASP A 467 12.18 9.98 -9.79
N LEU A 468 12.47 8.90 -10.50
CA LEU A 468 11.73 7.65 -10.40
C LEU A 468 12.51 6.69 -9.51
N ASP A 469 11.88 6.20 -8.45
CA ASP A 469 12.39 5.03 -7.75
C ASP A 469 11.96 3.75 -8.49
N ASP A 470 12.87 3.29 -9.34
CA ASP A 470 12.66 2.17 -10.27
C ASP A 470 12.73 0.78 -9.61
N LYS A 471 12.73 0.70 -8.27
CA LYS A 471 12.52 -0.58 -7.57
C LYS A 471 11.19 -1.20 -7.97
N ILE A 472 11.21 -2.49 -8.28
CA ILE A 472 10.02 -3.33 -8.36
C ILE A 472 9.94 -4.09 -7.04
N ILE A 473 8.94 -3.76 -6.22
CA ILE A 473 8.70 -4.36 -4.89
C ILE A 473 7.51 -5.33 -5.00
N VAL A 474 7.70 -6.59 -4.59
CA VAL A 474 6.69 -7.65 -4.75
C VAL A 474 5.38 -7.29 -4.04
N ALA A 475 5.43 -6.86 -2.77
CA ALA A 475 4.26 -6.45 -2.00
C ALA A 475 3.39 -5.43 -2.75
N TRP A 476 4.00 -4.35 -3.25
CA TRP A 476 3.26 -3.25 -3.88
C TRP A 476 2.75 -3.61 -5.26
N ASN A 477 3.51 -4.43 -6.00
CA ASN A 477 3.04 -5.01 -7.25
C ASN A 477 1.87 -5.97 -7.02
N GLY A 478 1.84 -6.73 -5.92
CA GLY A 478 0.71 -7.56 -5.51
C GLY A 478 -0.59 -6.76 -5.35
N LEU A 479 -0.53 -5.61 -4.66
CA LEU A 479 -1.66 -4.68 -4.56
C LEU A 479 -2.10 -4.15 -5.93
N ALA A 480 -1.14 -3.72 -6.77
CA ALA A 480 -1.44 -3.21 -8.10
C ALA A 480 -2.07 -4.27 -9.03
N ILE A 481 -1.60 -5.51 -8.95
CA ILE A 481 -2.16 -6.67 -9.67
C ILE A 481 -3.63 -6.86 -9.28
N GLY A 482 -3.95 -6.90 -7.97
CA GLY A 482 -5.33 -7.07 -7.51
C GLY A 482 -6.25 -5.95 -7.96
N ALA A 483 -5.81 -4.69 -7.78
CA ALA A 483 -6.58 -3.52 -8.17
C ALA A 483 -6.84 -3.48 -9.70
N LEU A 484 -5.84 -3.80 -10.53
CA LEU A 484 -5.99 -3.87 -11.99
C LEU A 484 -6.86 -5.06 -12.43
N ALA A 485 -6.78 -6.21 -11.75
CA ALA A 485 -7.64 -7.36 -12.02
C ALA A 485 -9.11 -6.99 -11.79
N LYS A 486 -9.42 -6.38 -10.64
CA LYS A 486 -10.77 -5.91 -10.29
C LYS A 486 -11.25 -4.80 -11.21
N CYS A 487 -10.38 -3.83 -11.55
CA CYS A 487 -10.67 -2.78 -12.51
C CYS A 487 -10.95 -3.35 -13.91
N SER A 488 -10.26 -4.43 -14.31
CA SER A 488 -10.52 -5.10 -15.59
C SER A 488 -11.93 -5.70 -15.63
N ALA A 489 -12.39 -6.30 -14.54
CA ALA A 489 -13.73 -6.86 -14.45
C ALA A 489 -14.82 -5.77 -14.53
N LEU A 490 -14.59 -4.61 -13.91
CA LEU A 490 -15.47 -3.44 -14.07
C LEU A 490 -15.49 -2.96 -15.54
N PHE A 491 -14.32 -2.78 -16.15
CA PHE A 491 -14.24 -2.29 -17.53
C PHE A 491 -14.77 -3.28 -18.57
N GLU A 492 -14.88 -4.58 -18.29
CA GLU A 492 -15.54 -5.51 -19.21
C GLU A 492 -17.00 -5.12 -19.47
N GLU A 493 -17.66 -4.47 -18.50
CA GLU A 493 -19.04 -4.01 -18.61
C GLU A 493 -19.17 -2.65 -19.30
N ILE A 494 -18.07 -1.90 -19.45
CA ILE A 494 -18.09 -0.48 -19.84
C ILE A 494 -17.25 -0.22 -21.10
N GLU A 495 -15.99 -0.68 -21.11
CA GLU A 495 -15.00 -0.41 -22.15
C GLU A 495 -13.97 -1.55 -22.26
N SER A 496 -14.25 -2.52 -23.13
CA SER A 496 -13.47 -3.76 -23.25
C SER A 496 -11.97 -3.55 -23.55
N SER A 497 -11.60 -2.48 -24.27
CA SER A 497 -10.20 -2.19 -24.57
C SER A 497 -9.38 -1.88 -23.31
N LYS A 498 -9.97 -1.12 -22.38
CA LYS A 498 -9.37 -0.79 -21.08
C LYS A 498 -9.33 -2.00 -20.15
N ALA A 499 -10.34 -2.87 -20.23
CA ALA A 499 -10.32 -4.14 -19.52
C ALA A 499 -9.11 -5.01 -19.92
N VAL A 500 -8.88 -5.17 -21.23
CA VAL A 500 -7.72 -5.92 -21.76
C VAL A 500 -6.41 -5.27 -21.30
N GLN A 501 -6.29 -3.95 -21.40
CA GLN A 501 -5.09 -3.23 -20.97
C GLN A 501 -4.75 -3.49 -19.48
N CYS A 502 -5.74 -3.41 -18.59
CA CYS A 502 -5.54 -3.66 -17.16
C CYS A 502 -5.13 -5.11 -16.89
N ARG A 503 -5.81 -6.07 -17.53
CA ARG A 503 -5.54 -7.50 -17.39
C ARG A 503 -4.15 -7.87 -17.87
N GLU A 504 -3.73 -7.36 -19.02
CA GLU A 504 -2.40 -7.61 -19.57
C GLU A 504 -1.29 -7.02 -18.70
N ALA A 505 -1.51 -5.81 -18.16
CA ALA A 505 -0.55 -5.19 -17.25
C ALA A 505 -0.36 -6.03 -15.97
N ALA A 506 -1.46 -6.49 -15.36
CA ALA A 506 -1.41 -7.38 -14.20
C ALA A 506 -0.73 -8.73 -14.53
N ALA A 507 -1.08 -9.36 -15.65
CA ALA A 507 -0.49 -10.63 -16.08
C ALA A 507 1.03 -10.53 -16.32
N LYS A 508 1.48 -9.43 -16.96
CA LYS A 508 2.91 -9.16 -17.18
C LYS A 508 3.67 -9.01 -15.86
N ALA A 509 3.08 -8.30 -14.87
CA ALA A 509 3.68 -8.15 -13.55
C ALA A 509 3.82 -9.50 -12.82
N ILE A 510 2.78 -10.35 -12.88
CA ILE A 510 2.82 -11.70 -12.31
C ILE A 510 3.93 -12.54 -12.96
N SER A 511 4.01 -12.56 -14.29
CA SER A 511 5.06 -13.28 -15.01
C SER A 511 6.45 -12.77 -14.63
N PHE A 512 6.63 -11.45 -14.56
CA PHE A 512 7.90 -10.84 -14.17
C PHE A 512 8.34 -11.29 -12.77
N ILE A 513 7.46 -11.24 -11.78
CA ILE A 513 7.74 -11.68 -10.40
C ILE A 513 8.10 -13.17 -10.39
N LYS A 514 7.32 -14.00 -11.08
CA LYS A 514 7.53 -15.45 -11.13
C LYS A 514 8.87 -15.85 -11.78
N GLU A 515 9.36 -15.05 -12.71
CA GLU A 515 10.63 -15.29 -13.42
C GLU A 515 11.86 -14.75 -12.69
N ASN A 516 11.73 -13.58 -12.03
CA ASN A 516 12.90 -12.84 -11.52
C ASN A 516 13.00 -12.84 -9.99
N LEU A 517 11.88 -13.02 -9.29
CA LEU A 517 11.77 -12.81 -7.84
C LEU A 517 11.21 -14.03 -7.09
N PHE A 518 10.87 -15.11 -7.78
CA PHE A 518 10.38 -16.35 -7.18
C PHE A 518 11.35 -17.51 -7.37
N GLU A 519 11.75 -18.12 -6.26
CA GLU A 519 12.60 -19.31 -6.24
C GLU A 519 11.74 -20.58 -6.26
N LYS A 520 11.59 -21.17 -7.45
CA LYS A 520 10.72 -22.34 -7.67
C LYS A 520 11.06 -23.54 -6.80
N SER A 521 12.33 -23.71 -6.43
CA SER A 521 12.81 -24.86 -5.66
C SER A 521 12.37 -24.81 -4.19
N THR A 522 12.24 -23.62 -3.61
CA THR A 522 11.93 -23.43 -2.19
C THR A 522 10.56 -22.80 -1.95
N GLY A 523 9.99 -22.11 -2.93
CA GLY A 523 8.81 -21.27 -2.74
C GLY A 523 9.12 -19.86 -2.21
N GLN A 524 10.41 -19.51 -2.06
CA GLN A 524 10.84 -18.22 -1.52
C GLN A 524 10.66 -17.09 -2.54
N LEU A 525 10.20 -15.92 -2.08
CA LEU A 525 10.19 -14.67 -2.81
C LEU A 525 11.43 -13.84 -2.42
N TRP A 526 11.89 -13.03 -3.36
CA TRP A 526 12.82 -11.93 -3.14
C TRP A 526 12.03 -10.63 -3.23
N ARG A 527 12.29 -9.69 -2.33
CA ARG A 527 11.46 -8.48 -2.23
C ARG A 527 11.59 -7.56 -3.44
N ILE A 528 12.81 -7.39 -3.94
CA ILE A 528 13.16 -6.26 -4.83
C ILE A 528 13.88 -6.73 -6.08
N TYR A 529 13.49 -6.16 -7.22
CA TYR A 529 14.27 -6.14 -8.46
C TYR A 529 14.63 -4.71 -8.84
N ARG A 530 15.90 -4.48 -9.24
CA ARG A 530 16.38 -3.17 -9.68
C ARG A 530 17.69 -3.32 -10.48
N ASP A 531 18.07 -2.35 -11.32
CA ASP A 531 19.36 -2.36 -12.05
C ASP A 531 19.63 -3.69 -12.80
N GLY A 532 18.57 -4.27 -13.40
CA GLY A 532 18.67 -5.51 -14.19
C GLY A 532 18.81 -6.82 -13.40
N GLY A 533 18.64 -6.81 -12.07
CA GLY A 533 18.69 -8.05 -11.29
C GLY A 533 18.01 -8.00 -9.92
N ARG A 534 17.71 -9.17 -9.36
CA ARG A 534 17.15 -9.30 -8.00
C ARG A 534 18.09 -8.74 -6.93
N GLY A 535 17.53 -8.16 -5.87
CA GLY A 535 18.24 -7.78 -4.65
C GLY A 535 18.56 -8.97 -3.74
N ASN A 536 19.12 -8.68 -2.56
CA ASN A 536 19.55 -9.70 -1.59
C ASN A 536 18.59 -9.85 -0.39
N THR A 537 17.50 -9.08 -0.33
CA THR A 537 16.52 -9.17 0.75
C THR A 537 15.45 -10.21 0.42
N PRO A 538 15.29 -11.28 1.23
CA PRO A 538 14.16 -12.18 1.11
C PRO A 538 12.83 -11.44 1.25
N GLY A 539 11.76 -12.01 0.70
CA GLY A 539 10.41 -11.46 0.87
C GLY A 539 9.98 -11.48 2.33
N PHE A 540 9.26 -10.44 2.73
CA PHE A 540 8.57 -10.35 4.02
C PHE A 540 7.11 -10.81 3.86
N ALA A 541 6.38 -10.95 4.98
CA ALA A 541 5.01 -11.47 4.93
C ALA A 541 4.06 -10.62 4.05
N ASP A 542 4.31 -9.31 3.91
CA ASP A 542 3.57 -8.40 3.02
C ASP A 542 3.74 -8.78 1.53
N ASP A 543 4.93 -9.20 1.12
CA ASP A 543 5.24 -9.64 -0.25
C ASP A 543 4.38 -10.86 -0.63
N TYR A 544 4.18 -11.78 0.31
CA TYR A 544 3.30 -12.94 0.11
C TYR A 544 1.83 -12.55 0.21
N ALA A 545 1.43 -11.88 1.29
CA ALA A 545 0.03 -11.56 1.58
C ALA A 545 -0.62 -10.78 0.43
N TYR A 546 0.05 -9.74 -0.05
CA TYR A 546 -0.51 -8.88 -1.10
C TYR A 546 -0.47 -9.55 -2.46
N LEU A 547 0.59 -10.31 -2.78
CA LEU A 547 0.65 -11.06 -4.04
C LEU A 547 -0.39 -12.18 -4.09
N ILE A 548 -0.59 -12.92 -3.00
CA ILE A 548 -1.65 -13.93 -2.90
C ILE A 548 -3.02 -13.28 -3.12
N GLY A 549 -3.29 -12.15 -2.45
CA GLY A 549 -4.53 -11.39 -2.65
C GLY A 549 -4.75 -10.99 -4.11
N GLY A 550 -3.73 -10.41 -4.75
CA GLY A 550 -3.79 -10.04 -6.16
C GLY A 550 -3.94 -11.23 -7.12
N LEU A 551 -3.35 -12.39 -6.81
CA LEU A 551 -3.52 -13.62 -7.58
C LEU A 551 -4.94 -14.18 -7.46
N LEU A 552 -5.56 -14.10 -6.28
CA LEU A 552 -6.95 -14.49 -6.09
C LEU A 552 -7.91 -13.57 -6.85
N ASP A 553 -7.64 -12.27 -6.86
CA ASP A 553 -8.42 -11.30 -7.64
C ASP A 553 -8.23 -11.51 -9.16
N MET A 554 -7.01 -11.85 -9.59
CA MET A 554 -6.73 -12.22 -10.97
C MET A 554 -7.43 -13.52 -11.37
N TYR A 555 -7.50 -14.50 -10.47
CA TYR A 555 -8.30 -15.70 -10.67
C TYR A 555 -9.79 -15.36 -10.82
N GLU A 556 -10.38 -14.54 -9.95
CA GLU A 556 -11.80 -14.16 -10.06
C GLU A 556 -12.09 -13.30 -11.31
N ALA A 557 -11.12 -12.52 -11.77
CA ALA A 557 -11.25 -11.73 -13.00
C ALA A 557 -11.21 -12.58 -14.27
N THR A 558 -10.49 -13.71 -14.28
CA THR A 558 -10.18 -14.47 -15.51
C THR A 558 -10.65 -15.92 -15.51
N PHE A 559 -10.84 -16.49 -14.33
CA PHE A 559 -11.00 -17.91 -14.04
C PHE A 559 -9.87 -18.80 -14.58
N ASP A 560 -8.66 -18.26 -14.68
CA ASP A 560 -7.46 -19.04 -14.96
C ASP A 560 -6.88 -19.61 -13.65
N ASP A 561 -7.00 -20.93 -13.47
CA ASP A 561 -6.62 -21.62 -12.24
C ASP A 561 -5.11 -21.67 -11.99
N SER A 562 -4.27 -21.24 -12.94
CA SER A 562 -2.83 -21.09 -12.71
C SER A 562 -2.51 -19.98 -11.69
N TYR A 563 -3.35 -18.94 -11.59
CA TYR A 563 -3.20 -17.90 -10.57
C TYR A 563 -3.56 -18.44 -9.18
N LEU A 564 -4.65 -19.21 -9.07
CA LEU A 564 -5.07 -19.85 -7.83
C LEU A 564 -4.05 -20.90 -7.35
N GLN A 565 -3.46 -21.67 -8.26
CA GLN A 565 -2.36 -22.58 -7.97
C GLN A 565 -1.16 -21.86 -7.36
N PHE A 566 -0.77 -20.72 -7.95
CA PHE A 566 0.36 -19.96 -7.47
C PHE A 566 0.06 -19.32 -6.11
N ALA A 567 -1.16 -18.81 -5.92
CA ALA A 567 -1.64 -18.30 -4.63
C ALA A 567 -1.54 -19.38 -3.53
N GLU A 568 -2.00 -20.61 -3.81
CA GLU A 568 -1.90 -21.73 -2.84
C GLU A 568 -0.44 -22.08 -2.52
N GLN A 569 0.45 -22.11 -3.53
CA GLN A 569 1.87 -22.38 -3.32
C GLN A 569 2.52 -21.34 -2.41
N LEU A 570 2.24 -20.06 -2.63
CA LEU A 570 2.75 -18.97 -1.82
C LEU A 570 2.16 -18.98 -0.40
N GLN A 571 0.87 -19.30 -0.25
CA GLN A 571 0.24 -19.41 1.07
C GLN A 571 0.86 -20.53 1.90
N LYS A 572 1.17 -21.68 1.29
CA LYS A 572 1.87 -22.78 1.98
C LYS A 572 3.24 -22.34 2.49
N TYR A 573 4.05 -21.69 1.63
CA TYR A 573 5.34 -21.15 2.07
C TYR A 573 5.18 -20.14 3.21
N LEU A 574 4.18 -19.26 3.13
CA LEU A 574 3.89 -18.27 4.16
C LEU A 574 3.54 -18.94 5.50
N ASN A 575 2.69 -19.98 5.47
CA ASN A 575 2.34 -20.77 6.65
C ASN A 575 3.57 -21.45 7.27
N ASP A 576 4.42 -22.07 6.44
CA ASP A 576 5.58 -22.83 6.93
C ASP A 576 6.68 -21.94 7.53
N ASN A 577 6.83 -20.71 7.04
CA ASN A 577 7.99 -19.86 7.37
C ASN A 577 7.67 -18.65 8.25
N PHE A 578 6.42 -18.19 8.32
CA PHE A 578 6.07 -16.95 9.02
C PHE A 578 5.05 -17.14 10.15
N LEU A 579 4.34 -18.27 10.19
CA LEU A 579 3.34 -18.53 11.21
C LEU A 579 4.00 -18.54 12.61
N ALA A 580 3.44 -17.74 13.51
CA ALA A 580 3.83 -17.68 14.90
C ALA A 580 3.10 -18.74 15.72
N TYR A 581 3.69 -19.17 16.83
CA TYR A 581 3.08 -20.13 17.75
C TYR A 581 3.22 -19.67 19.20
N VAL A 582 2.15 -19.86 19.97
CA VAL A 582 2.17 -19.86 21.43
C VAL A 582 2.00 -21.30 21.90
N GLY A 583 3.09 -21.89 22.40
CA GLY A 583 3.13 -23.34 22.62
C GLY A 583 2.91 -24.09 21.30
N THR A 584 1.78 -24.78 21.18
CA THR A 584 1.37 -25.50 19.94
C THR A 584 0.27 -24.79 19.16
N THR A 585 -0.24 -23.65 19.66
CA THR A 585 -1.37 -22.95 19.05
C THR A 585 -0.86 -21.85 18.11
N PRO A 586 -1.31 -21.81 16.84
CA PRO A 586 -1.00 -20.72 15.92
C PRO A 586 -1.44 -19.35 16.46
N ALA A 587 -0.60 -18.34 16.29
CA ALA A 587 -0.73 -17.02 16.92
C ALA A 587 -0.47 -15.86 15.93
N GLY A 588 -1.04 -15.97 14.72
CA GLY A 588 -0.86 -15.01 13.63
C GLY A 588 0.50 -15.16 12.94
N TYR A 589 0.87 -14.20 12.11
CA TYR A 589 2.06 -14.26 11.26
C TYR A 589 3.02 -13.12 11.59
N TYR A 590 4.30 -13.47 11.76
CA TYR A 590 5.38 -12.49 11.85
C TYR A 590 5.63 -11.82 10.49
N SER A 591 6.06 -10.57 10.49
CA SER A 591 6.44 -9.86 9.26
C SER A 591 7.72 -10.43 8.63
N THR A 592 8.59 -11.06 9.41
CA THR A 592 9.86 -11.67 8.96
C THR A 592 9.83 -13.20 8.99
N PRO A 593 10.61 -13.90 8.14
CA PRO A 593 10.68 -15.35 8.16
C PRO A 593 11.31 -15.86 9.47
N SER A 594 11.02 -17.12 9.82
CA SER A 594 11.52 -17.80 11.01
C SER A 594 13.03 -18.05 10.96
N ALA A 595 13.59 -18.25 9.76
CA ALA A 595 15.03 -18.39 9.54
C ALA A 595 15.67 -17.03 9.25
N MET A 596 16.71 -16.69 10.02
CA MET A 596 17.48 -15.48 9.78
C MET A 596 18.34 -15.59 8.53
N THR A 597 18.45 -14.51 7.78
CA THR A 597 19.38 -14.40 6.65
C THR A 597 20.82 -14.37 7.17
N SER A 598 21.63 -15.35 6.79
CA SER A 598 23.04 -15.42 7.19
C SER A 598 23.80 -14.14 6.79
N GLY A 599 24.49 -13.53 7.75
CA GLY A 599 25.35 -12.36 7.53
C GLY A 599 24.64 -11.00 7.51
N ALA A 600 23.31 -10.96 7.58
CA ALA A 600 22.53 -9.72 7.69
C ALA A 600 21.92 -9.60 9.10
N PRO A 601 22.16 -8.50 9.82
CA PRO A 601 21.48 -8.28 11.09
C PRO A 601 19.97 -8.10 10.86
N GLY A 602 19.18 -8.94 11.53
CA GLY A 602 17.72 -8.81 11.53
C GLY A 602 17.23 -7.71 12.46
N PRO A 603 15.90 -7.57 12.59
CA PRO A 603 15.31 -6.59 13.50
C PRO A 603 15.52 -6.97 14.97
N LEU A 604 15.47 -5.97 15.84
CA LEU A 604 15.53 -6.17 17.31
C LEU A 604 14.38 -7.07 17.80
N LEU A 605 13.21 -6.94 17.17
CA LEU A 605 11.99 -7.68 17.47
C LEU A 605 11.33 -8.12 16.17
N ARG A 606 10.73 -9.31 16.16
CA ARG A 606 9.85 -9.72 15.06
C ARG A 606 8.44 -9.24 15.40
N LEU A 607 7.86 -8.43 14.53
CA LEU A 607 6.53 -7.86 14.72
C LEU A 607 5.46 -8.73 14.04
N LYS A 608 4.24 -8.66 14.55
CA LYS A 608 3.04 -9.16 13.88
C LYS A 608 2.13 -7.97 13.56
N THR A 609 2.12 -7.54 12.30
CA THR A 609 1.33 -6.37 11.90
C THR A 609 -0.15 -6.74 11.75
N GLY A 610 -0.97 -6.33 12.72
CA GLY A 610 -2.43 -6.51 12.71
C GLY A 610 -3.21 -5.22 12.43
N THR A 611 -2.60 -4.05 12.64
CA THR A 611 -3.27 -2.75 12.47
C THR A 611 -3.13 -2.20 11.06
N GLU A 612 -4.12 -1.44 10.61
CA GLU A 612 -4.04 -0.69 9.35
C GLU A 612 -3.00 0.42 9.44
N SER A 613 -2.31 0.68 8.33
CA SER A 613 -1.30 1.73 8.21
C SER A 613 -1.39 2.40 6.83
N ALA A 614 -0.28 2.97 6.33
CA ALA A 614 -0.20 3.40 4.92
C ALA A 614 -0.41 2.23 3.94
N THR A 615 -0.14 0.99 4.35
CA THR A 615 -0.53 -0.22 3.63
C THR A 615 -1.49 -1.07 4.47
N PRO A 616 -2.25 -2.00 3.87
CA PRO A 616 -3.24 -2.79 4.59
C PRO A 616 -2.62 -3.63 5.71
N ALA A 617 -3.38 -3.98 6.74
CA ALA A 617 -2.87 -4.88 7.77
C ALA A 617 -2.45 -6.24 7.16
N VAL A 618 -1.18 -6.63 7.33
CA VAL A 618 -0.63 -7.88 6.76
C VAL A 618 -1.41 -9.10 7.25
N ASN A 619 -1.63 -9.22 8.57
CA ASN A 619 -2.42 -10.32 9.13
C ASN A 619 -3.90 -10.27 8.71
N GLY A 620 -4.46 -9.07 8.50
CA GLY A 620 -5.81 -8.89 7.95
C GLY A 620 -5.94 -9.45 6.53
N VAL A 621 -4.98 -9.13 5.66
CA VAL A 621 -4.95 -9.68 4.29
C VAL A 621 -4.72 -11.19 4.30
N ILE A 622 -3.84 -11.70 5.17
CA ILE A 622 -3.62 -13.14 5.31
C ILE A 622 -4.90 -13.86 5.74
N ALA A 623 -5.60 -13.38 6.76
CA ALA A 623 -6.86 -13.97 7.22
C ALA A 623 -7.91 -14.00 6.10
N ARG A 624 -8.04 -12.92 5.31
CA ARG A 624 -8.92 -12.88 4.13
C ARG A 624 -8.50 -13.89 3.06
N ASN A 625 -7.21 -13.97 2.75
CA ASN A 625 -6.70 -14.93 1.76
C ASN A 625 -6.96 -16.37 2.18
N LEU A 626 -6.73 -16.70 3.45
CA LEU A 626 -7.01 -18.02 4.02
C LEU A 626 -8.50 -18.39 3.91
N LEU A 627 -9.43 -17.46 4.21
CA LEU A 627 -10.86 -17.71 4.01
C LEU A 627 -11.24 -17.95 2.56
N ARG A 628 -10.72 -17.11 1.65
CA ARG A 628 -10.97 -17.26 0.21
C ARG A 628 -10.41 -18.59 -0.31
N LEU A 629 -9.19 -18.96 0.06
CA LEU A 629 -8.58 -20.24 -0.29
C LEU A 629 -9.35 -21.43 0.32
N GLY A 630 -9.72 -21.35 1.59
CA GLY A 630 -10.50 -22.38 2.26
C GLY A 630 -11.87 -22.61 1.61
N SER A 631 -12.50 -21.56 1.10
CA SER A 631 -13.76 -21.62 0.35
C SER A 631 -13.58 -22.13 -1.09
N LEU A 632 -12.57 -21.64 -1.81
CA LEU A 632 -12.31 -22.02 -3.21
C LEU A 632 -11.79 -23.46 -3.35
N LEU A 633 -11.03 -23.95 -2.37
CA LEU A 633 -10.40 -25.26 -2.39
C LEU A 633 -11.12 -26.31 -1.54
N GLU A 634 -12.15 -25.89 -0.79
CA GLU A 634 -12.86 -26.68 0.22
C GLU A 634 -11.88 -27.33 1.21
N ASP A 635 -11.13 -26.48 1.90
CA ASP A 635 -10.05 -26.87 2.80
C ASP A 635 -10.22 -26.22 4.18
N GLU A 636 -10.56 -27.04 5.18
CA GLU A 636 -10.82 -26.62 6.56
C GLU A 636 -9.56 -26.18 7.30
N GLU A 637 -8.36 -26.58 6.85
CA GLU A 637 -7.10 -26.13 7.47
C GLU A 637 -6.93 -24.62 7.29
N TYR A 638 -7.19 -24.09 6.10
CA TYR A 638 -7.14 -22.65 5.86
C TYR A 638 -8.21 -21.89 6.64
N LYS A 639 -9.44 -22.41 6.75
CA LYS A 639 -10.50 -21.77 7.57
C LYS A 639 -10.11 -21.73 9.05
N THR A 640 -9.49 -22.80 9.55
CA THR A 640 -8.98 -22.89 10.92
C THR A 640 -7.87 -21.87 11.17
N LEU A 641 -6.89 -21.78 10.26
CA LEU A 641 -5.81 -20.79 10.35
C LEU A 641 -6.34 -19.35 10.27
N ALA A 642 -7.36 -19.07 9.46
CA ALA A 642 -7.99 -17.76 9.41
C ALA A 642 -8.59 -17.38 10.77
N ARG A 643 -9.36 -18.30 11.38
CA ARG A 643 -9.95 -18.09 12.71
C ARG A 643 -8.89 -17.86 13.78
N GLN A 644 -7.82 -18.65 13.76
CA GLN A 644 -6.70 -18.50 14.69
C GLN A 644 -5.96 -17.17 14.49
N THR A 645 -5.79 -16.73 13.24
CA THR A 645 -5.18 -15.43 12.92
C THR A 645 -6.01 -14.28 13.51
N CYS A 646 -7.33 -14.27 13.33
CA CYS A 646 -8.21 -13.26 13.95
C CYS A 646 -8.15 -13.32 15.48
N ARG A 647 -8.29 -14.52 16.06
CA ARG A 647 -8.27 -14.73 17.52
C ARG A 647 -6.95 -14.35 18.18
N SER A 648 -5.86 -14.38 17.44
CA SER A 648 -4.56 -13.95 17.95
C SER A 648 -4.68 -12.54 18.51
N PHE A 649 -5.24 -11.62 17.74
CA PHE A 649 -5.42 -10.19 18.06
C PHE A 649 -6.71 -9.86 18.83
N SER A 650 -7.35 -10.84 19.47
CA SER A 650 -8.69 -10.61 20.05
C SER A 650 -8.70 -9.55 21.14
N VAL A 651 -7.68 -9.53 22.00
CA VAL A 651 -7.56 -8.58 23.11
C VAL A 651 -7.49 -7.14 22.59
N GLU A 652 -6.69 -6.92 21.55
CA GLU A 652 -6.48 -5.62 20.94
C GLU A 652 -7.71 -5.19 20.11
N ILE A 653 -8.33 -6.11 19.38
CA ILE A 653 -9.55 -5.85 18.61
C ILE A 653 -10.70 -5.44 19.53
N LEU A 654 -10.90 -6.12 20.66
CA LEU A 654 -11.96 -5.80 21.62
C LEU A 654 -11.77 -4.42 22.26
N GLN A 655 -10.54 -3.92 22.34
CA GLN A 655 -10.26 -2.59 22.88
C GLN A 655 -10.35 -1.49 21.81
N HIS A 656 -9.86 -1.77 20.60
CA HIS A 656 -9.66 -0.78 19.55
C HIS A 656 -10.02 -1.35 18.16
N PRO A 657 -11.28 -1.75 17.91
CA PRO A 657 -11.66 -2.49 16.69
C PRO A 657 -11.39 -1.68 15.40
N PHE A 658 -11.48 -0.36 15.47
CA PHE A 658 -11.20 0.56 14.36
C PHE A 658 -9.77 0.48 13.80
N LEU A 659 -8.80 -0.02 14.57
CA LEU A 659 -7.42 -0.22 14.10
C LEU A 659 -7.27 -1.49 13.24
N PHE A 660 -8.23 -2.41 13.31
CA PHE A 660 -8.12 -3.78 12.78
C PHE A 660 -9.19 -4.06 11.70
N VAL A 661 -9.63 -3.05 10.95
CA VAL A 661 -10.73 -3.20 9.99
C VAL A 661 -10.50 -4.29 8.92
N GLY A 662 -9.24 -4.57 8.56
CA GLY A 662 -8.89 -5.70 7.69
C GLY A 662 -9.17 -7.07 8.31
N LEU A 663 -8.98 -7.24 9.62
CA LEU A 663 -9.36 -8.46 10.34
C LEU A 663 -10.87 -8.53 10.57
N LEU A 664 -11.55 -7.39 10.73
CA LEU A 664 -13.02 -7.35 10.85
C LEU A 664 -13.71 -7.90 9.59
N ASP A 665 -13.18 -7.68 8.38
CA ASP A 665 -13.67 -8.31 7.14
C ASP A 665 -13.60 -9.85 7.24
N ALA A 666 -12.48 -10.40 7.72
CA ALA A 666 -12.34 -11.83 7.91
C ALA A 666 -13.29 -12.37 9.00
N ILE A 667 -13.51 -11.62 10.09
CA ILE A 667 -14.47 -11.96 11.14
C ILE A 667 -15.89 -12.04 10.57
N VAL A 668 -16.29 -11.10 9.70
CA VAL A 668 -17.60 -11.19 9.01
C VAL A 668 -17.72 -12.52 8.27
N GLY A 669 -16.71 -12.87 7.45
CA GLY A 669 -16.72 -14.13 6.71
C GLY A 669 -16.73 -15.38 7.60
N LEU A 670 -16.07 -15.33 8.77
CA LEU A 670 -16.03 -16.43 9.74
C LEU A 670 -17.36 -16.65 10.47
N GLU A 671 -18.10 -15.57 10.74
CA GLU A 671 -19.34 -15.60 11.52
C GLU A 671 -20.59 -15.79 10.64
N THR A 672 -20.62 -15.19 9.45
CA THR A 672 -21.74 -15.38 8.50
C THR A 672 -21.55 -16.61 7.61
N GLY A 673 -20.31 -17.11 7.51
CA GLY A 673 -19.89 -18.07 6.50
C GLY A 673 -19.58 -17.39 5.15
N THR A 674 -18.79 -18.07 4.34
CA THR A 674 -18.46 -17.64 2.97
C THR A 674 -19.42 -18.26 1.96
N ARG A 675 -19.99 -17.42 1.10
CA ARG A 675 -20.81 -17.82 -0.05
C ARG A 675 -19.92 -18.10 -1.26
N ASN A 676 -19.91 -19.32 -1.78
CA ASN A 676 -19.19 -19.68 -3.01
C ASN A 676 -20.18 -19.79 -4.18
N VAL A 677 -19.95 -19.02 -5.24
CA VAL A 677 -20.72 -19.06 -6.48
C VAL A 677 -19.87 -19.71 -7.57
N THR A 678 -20.19 -20.96 -7.90
CA THR A 678 -19.48 -21.73 -8.92
C THR A 678 -20.29 -21.82 -10.20
N GLY A 679 -19.76 -21.37 -11.33
CA GLY A 679 -20.30 -21.72 -12.64
C GLY A 679 -19.81 -23.09 -13.09
N VAL A 680 -20.74 -23.98 -13.41
CA VAL A 680 -20.46 -25.31 -13.94
C VAL A 680 -20.71 -25.30 -15.44
N PHE A 681 -19.63 -25.37 -16.21
CA PHE A 681 -19.64 -25.31 -17.67
C PHE A 681 -19.64 -26.73 -18.26
N ALA A 682 -20.77 -27.12 -18.84
CA ALA A 682 -21.04 -28.47 -19.33
C ALA A 682 -21.32 -28.54 -20.84
N THR A 683 -21.71 -27.43 -21.50
CA THR A 683 -21.99 -27.39 -22.95
C THR A 683 -21.39 -26.14 -23.60
N SER A 684 -20.91 -26.27 -24.85
CA SER A 684 -20.36 -25.15 -25.63
C SER A 684 -21.39 -24.42 -26.51
N VAL A 685 -22.66 -24.85 -26.52
CA VAL A 685 -23.73 -24.33 -27.38
C VAL A 685 -24.98 -24.09 -26.55
N THR A 686 -25.62 -22.93 -26.73
CA THR A 686 -26.96 -22.62 -26.21
C THR A 686 -28.03 -23.26 -27.11
N GLU A 687 -29.00 -23.98 -26.53
CA GLU A 687 -30.18 -24.44 -27.27
C GLU A 687 -31.00 -23.21 -27.71
N GLY A 688 -30.81 -22.79 -28.97
CA GLY A 688 -31.53 -21.63 -29.53
C GLY A 688 -30.88 -20.92 -30.73
N SER A 689 -29.61 -21.22 -31.08
CA SER A 689 -28.90 -20.54 -32.17
C SER A 689 -29.17 -21.08 -33.59
N VAL A 690 -30.08 -22.06 -33.75
CA VAL A 690 -30.49 -22.57 -35.07
C VAL A 690 -31.92 -22.12 -35.39
N GLN A 691 -32.10 -20.82 -35.61
CA GLN A 691 -33.16 -20.28 -36.47
C GLN A 691 -32.84 -18.81 -36.82
N ALA A 692 -31.76 -18.59 -37.57
CA ALA A 692 -31.60 -17.35 -38.32
C ALA A 692 -32.63 -17.35 -39.47
N SER A 693 -33.77 -16.71 -39.24
CA SER A 693 -34.65 -16.29 -40.32
C SER A 693 -34.03 -15.06 -41.00
N GLU A 694 -34.07 -15.06 -42.34
CA GLU A 694 -33.50 -14.01 -43.19
C GLU A 694 -34.06 -12.62 -42.84
N GLY A 695 -33.22 -11.72 -42.33
CA GLY A 695 -33.61 -10.31 -42.18
C GLY A 695 -32.72 -9.45 -41.30
N VAL A 696 -31.80 -8.71 -41.93
CA VAL A 696 -31.13 -7.48 -41.45
C VAL A 696 -30.16 -7.64 -40.27
N ILE A 697 -28.90 -7.89 -40.59
CA ILE A 697 -27.76 -7.84 -39.64
C ILE A 697 -27.46 -6.38 -39.31
N ARG A 698 -27.70 -5.98 -38.05
CA ARG A 698 -27.05 -4.80 -37.43
C ARG A 698 -25.63 -5.19 -37.03
N LYS A 699 -24.70 -4.24 -37.16
CA LYS A 699 -23.24 -4.42 -37.07
C LYS A 699 -22.68 -4.59 -35.63
N THR A 700 -23.44 -5.18 -34.71
CA THR A 700 -23.07 -5.31 -33.28
C THR A 700 -23.23 -6.70 -32.67
N ASP A 701 -23.71 -7.70 -33.40
CA ASP A 701 -24.07 -8.99 -32.82
C ASP A 701 -23.05 -10.09 -33.18
N GLU A 702 -21.83 -10.01 -32.62
CA GLU A 702 -21.03 -11.23 -32.46
C GLU A 702 -21.69 -12.09 -31.35
N PRO A 703 -21.88 -13.41 -31.56
CA PRO A 703 -22.47 -14.26 -30.54
C PRO A 703 -21.55 -14.34 -29.32
N VAL A 704 -22.03 -13.85 -28.17
CA VAL A 704 -21.34 -13.93 -26.87
C VAL A 704 -21.04 -15.40 -26.57
N CYS A 705 -19.79 -15.73 -26.23
CA CYS A 705 -19.40 -17.09 -25.88
C CYS A 705 -20.20 -17.55 -24.65
N VAL A 706 -20.65 -18.81 -24.64
CA VAL A 706 -21.38 -19.40 -23.49
C VAL A 706 -20.59 -19.25 -22.19
N ARG A 707 -19.25 -19.31 -22.26
CA ARG A 707 -18.37 -19.03 -21.12
C ARG A 707 -18.57 -17.62 -20.58
N ASP A 708 -18.60 -16.62 -21.45
CA ASP A 708 -18.76 -15.21 -21.05
C ASP A 708 -20.13 -14.97 -20.42
N MET A 709 -21.18 -15.62 -20.94
CA MET A 709 -22.51 -15.60 -20.31
C MET A 709 -22.48 -16.18 -18.90
N ILE A 710 -21.79 -17.31 -18.70
CA ILE A 710 -21.66 -17.91 -17.36
C ILE A 710 -20.85 -17.00 -16.45
N VAL A 711 -19.76 -16.40 -16.92
CA VAL A 711 -18.95 -15.44 -16.16
C VAL A 711 -19.80 -14.24 -15.70
N GLN A 712 -20.58 -13.65 -16.60
CA GLN A 712 -21.52 -12.58 -16.27
C GLN A 712 -22.53 -13.03 -15.21
N LYS A 713 -23.06 -14.25 -15.31
CA LYS A 713 -24.01 -14.81 -14.34
C LYS A 713 -23.36 -15.11 -12.98
N ILE A 714 -22.14 -15.63 -12.95
CA ILE A 714 -21.37 -15.83 -11.71
C ILE A 714 -21.22 -14.49 -10.99
N ARG A 715 -20.76 -13.46 -11.71
CA ARG A 715 -20.52 -12.13 -11.12
C ARG A 715 -21.82 -11.46 -10.65
N ALA A 716 -22.89 -11.56 -11.45
CA ALA A 716 -24.20 -11.05 -11.06
C ALA A 716 -24.75 -11.76 -9.81
N GLU A 717 -24.60 -13.08 -9.70
CA GLU A 717 -25.04 -13.85 -8.54
C GLU A 717 -24.14 -13.60 -7.31
N ALA A 718 -22.82 -13.50 -7.48
CA ALA A 718 -21.87 -13.17 -6.42
C ALA A 718 -22.10 -11.75 -5.87
N GLY A 719 -22.51 -10.81 -6.73
CA GLY A 719 -22.85 -9.45 -6.34
C GLY A 719 -21.63 -8.59 -6.00
N LEU A 720 -21.86 -7.55 -5.19
CA LEU A 720 -20.84 -6.56 -4.86
C LEU A 720 -19.81 -7.06 -3.85
N ALA A 721 -20.14 -8.09 -3.07
CA ALA A 721 -19.24 -8.69 -2.08
C ALA A 721 -18.18 -9.63 -2.70
N ILE A 722 -18.17 -9.80 -4.02
CA ILE A 722 -17.12 -10.54 -4.74
C ILE A 722 -15.74 -9.93 -4.39
N SER A 723 -14.80 -10.79 -3.98
CA SER A 723 -13.44 -10.43 -3.50
C SER A 723 -13.31 -9.99 -2.02
N THR A 724 -14.40 -10.00 -1.24
CA THR A 724 -14.35 -9.90 0.23
C THR A 724 -14.14 -11.27 0.88
N ALA A 725 -14.07 -11.34 2.22
CA ALA A 725 -14.04 -12.62 2.94
C ALA A 725 -15.38 -13.39 2.88
N THR A 726 -16.48 -12.74 2.50
CA THR A 726 -17.83 -13.32 2.56
C THR A 726 -18.27 -13.96 1.25
N THR A 727 -17.59 -13.73 0.14
CA THR A 727 -18.00 -14.28 -1.17
C THR A 727 -16.82 -14.60 -2.07
N THR A 728 -16.85 -15.80 -2.64
CA THR A 728 -15.91 -16.27 -3.66
C THR A 728 -16.64 -16.66 -4.94
N ALA A 729 -15.96 -16.51 -6.07
CA ALA A 729 -16.46 -16.91 -7.38
C ALA A 729 -15.52 -17.96 -8.00
N SER A 730 -16.08 -18.98 -8.62
CA SER A 730 -15.31 -20.01 -9.31
C SER A 730 -15.99 -20.44 -10.61
N LEU A 731 -15.21 -20.99 -11.53
CA LEU A 731 -15.68 -21.58 -12.78
C LEU A 731 -15.02 -22.93 -12.93
N VAL A 732 -15.80 -23.95 -13.30
CA VAL A 732 -15.32 -25.31 -13.52
C VAL A 732 -15.84 -25.83 -14.85
N ASP A 733 -14.92 -26.28 -15.71
CA ASP A 733 -15.24 -26.95 -16.97
C ASP A 733 -15.33 -28.47 -16.78
N ILE A 734 -16.53 -29.02 -17.03
CA ILE A 734 -16.81 -30.46 -16.90
C ILE A 734 -17.09 -31.14 -18.25
N ARG A 735 -16.85 -30.46 -19.38
CA ARG A 735 -17.08 -31.00 -20.72
C ARG A 735 -16.24 -32.24 -20.99
N ALA A 736 -16.78 -33.23 -21.69
CA ALA A 736 -16.15 -34.54 -21.90
C ALA A 736 -14.73 -34.47 -22.52
N SER A 737 -14.47 -33.54 -23.45
CA SER A 737 -13.14 -33.33 -24.04
C SER A 737 -12.11 -32.75 -23.05
N HIS A 738 -12.57 -32.23 -21.92
CA HIS A 738 -11.79 -31.65 -20.84
C HIS A 738 -11.77 -32.55 -19.59
N VAL A 739 -12.40 -33.74 -19.63
CA VAL A 739 -12.33 -34.78 -18.59
C VAL A 739 -11.07 -35.61 -18.83
N GLY A 740 -9.92 -35.16 -18.31
CA GLY A 740 -8.66 -35.94 -18.30
C GLY A 740 -7.49 -35.38 -19.11
N ASP A 741 -7.66 -34.23 -19.76
CA ASP A 741 -6.56 -33.55 -20.46
C ASP A 741 -5.86 -32.53 -19.53
N PHE A 742 -4.55 -32.68 -19.34
CA PHE A 742 -3.74 -31.89 -18.39
C PHE A 742 -3.22 -30.59 -19.01
N VAL A 743 -3.00 -30.56 -20.33
CA VAL A 743 -2.25 -29.47 -20.98
C VAL A 743 -3.22 -28.43 -21.53
N GLY A 744 -3.18 -27.21 -20.99
CA GLY A 744 -3.94 -26.06 -21.52
C GLY A 744 -5.42 -26.03 -21.12
N ASN A 745 -5.85 -26.88 -20.20
CA ASN A 745 -7.23 -26.96 -19.73
C ASN A 745 -7.44 -26.13 -18.45
N GLN A 746 -7.98 -24.92 -18.61
CA GLN A 746 -8.36 -24.08 -17.46
C GLN A 746 -9.38 -24.80 -16.59
N SER A 747 -9.20 -24.74 -15.27
CA SER A 747 -10.03 -25.39 -14.23
C SER A 747 -9.75 -26.87 -13.99
N PHE A 748 -8.86 -27.53 -14.75
CA PHE A 748 -8.52 -28.94 -14.52
C PHE A 748 -7.92 -29.13 -13.12
N TRP A 749 -6.95 -28.29 -12.76
CA TRP A 749 -6.32 -28.39 -11.45
C TRP A 749 -7.36 -28.15 -10.35
N LEU A 750 -8.19 -27.10 -10.48
CA LEU A 750 -9.19 -26.79 -9.45
C LEU A 750 -10.20 -27.93 -9.27
N ARG A 751 -10.64 -28.55 -10.36
CA ARG A 751 -11.54 -29.72 -10.32
C ARG A 751 -10.91 -30.90 -9.58
N THR A 752 -9.62 -31.11 -9.73
CA THR A 752 -8.89 -32.17 -9.02
C THR A 752 -8.49 -31.77 -7.61
N ARG A 753 -8.33 -30.47 -7.29
CA ARG A 753 -7.95 -29.99 -5.97
C ARG A 753 -9.13 -29.86 -5.00
N ASN A 754 -10.28 -29.42 -5.50
CA ASN A 754 -11.49 -29.23 -4.68
C ASN A 754 -12.37 -30.50 -4.73
N PRO A 755 -12.65 -31.14 -3.57
CA PRO A 755 -13.47 -32.35 -3.50
C PRO A 755 -14.89 -32.19 -4.05
N LEU A 756 -15.55 -31.04 -3.84
CA LEU A 756 -16.91 -30.79 -4.34
C LEU A 756 -16.97 -30.88 -5.87
N TYR A 757 -15.91 -30.45 -6.55
CA TYR A 757 -15.86 -30.44 -8.01
C TYR A 757 -15.48 -31.79 -8.62
N ARG A 758 -14.81 -32.67 -7.85
CA ARG A 758 -14.52 -34.05 -8.29
C ARG A 758 -15.79 -34.87 -8.49
N GLU A 759 -16.81 -34.58 -7.69
CA GLU A 759 -18.10 -35.28 -7.74
C GLU A 759 -18.98 -34.81 -8.91
N LEU A 760 -18.66 -33.66 -9.53
CA LEU A 760 -19.37 -33.16 -10.70
C LEU A 760 -19.12 -34.06 -11.91
N LYS A 761 -20.21 -34.62 -12.43
CA LYS A 761 -20.25 -35.43 -13.65
C LYS A 761 -21.05 -34.71 -14.73
N ALA A 762 -20.64 -34.86 -15.98
CA ALA A 762 -21.51 -34.50 -17.10
C ALA A 762 -22.77 -35.38 -17.03
N SER A 763 -23.94 -34.76 -16.88
CA SER A 763 -25.24 -35.43 -16.93
C SER A 763 -25.55 -35.95 -18.34
N GLU A 764 -26.46 -36.92 -18.46
CA GLU A 764 -26.93 -37.41 -19.78
C GLU A 764 -27.50 -36.28 -20.66
N THR A 765 -28.10 -35.25 -20.03
CA THR A 765 -28.40 -33.96 -20.63
C THR A 765 -27.51 -32.90 -20.00
N ALA A 766 -26.38 -32.58 -20.64
CA ALA A 766 -25.43 -31.60 -20.13
C ALA A 766 -26.09 -30.20 -20.06
N LYS A 767 -26.09 -29.58 -18.88
CA LYS A 767 -26.66 -28.24 -18.66
C LYS A 767 -25.69 -27.36 -17.88
N ASN A 768 -25.48 -26.14 -18.38
CA ASN A 768 -24.75 -25.11 -17.67
C ASN A 768 -25.60 -24.62 -16.49
N HIS A 769 -25.00 -24.53 -15.31
CA HIS A 769 -25.70 -24.11 -14.10
C HIS A 769 -24.75 -23.41 -13.14
N LEU A 770 -25.30 -22.62 -12.22
CA LEU A 770 -24.56 -22.15 -11.05
C LEU A 770 -24.81 -23.12 -9.90
N MET A 771 -23.77 -23.42 -9.15
CA MET A 771 -23.85 -24.02 -7.83
C MET A 771 -23.53 -22.93 -6.82
N VAL A 772 -24.48 -22.62 -5.93
CA VAL A 772 -24.32 -21.61 -4.88
C VAL A 772 -24.25 -22.35 -3.55
N CYS A 773 -23.09 -22.34 -2.91
CA CYS A 773 -22.85 -22.96 -1.62
C CYS A 773 -22.70 -21.90 -0.52
N GLU A 774 -23.49 -22.02 0.54
CA GLU A 774 -23.53 -21.07 1.65
C GLU A 774 -23.92 -21.81 2.94
N SER A 775 -23.22 -21.55 4.04
CA SER A 775 -23.47 -22.16 5.36
C SER A 775 -23.62 -23.69 5.31
N GLY A 776 -22.76 -24.36 4.52
CA GLY A 776 -22.76 -25.82 4.37
C GLY A 776 -23.90 -26.40 3.52
N ARG A 777 -24.66 -25.58 2.79
CA ARG A 777 -25.71 -26.02 1.86
C ARG A 777 -25.43 -25.51 0.45
N CYS A 778 -25.53 -26.39 -0.53
CA CYS A 778 -25.42 -26.03 -1.94
C CYS A 778 -26.78 -26.11 -2.64
N ARG A 779 -27.12 -25.08 -3.42
CA ARG A 779 -28.29 -25.06 -4.30
C ARG A 779 -27.86 -24.88 -5.75
N VAL A 780 -28.61 -25.48 -6.67
CA VAL A 780 -28.38 -25.34 -8.11
C VAL A 780 -29.31 -24.26 -8.68
N VAL A 781 -28.74 -23.35 -9.47
CA VAL A 781 -29.47 -22.32 -10.23
C VAL A 781 -29.24 -22.58 -11.71
N ASN A 782 -30.30 -22.89 -12.45
CA ASN A 782 -30.18 -23.12 -13.90
C ASN A 782 -29.89 -21.80 -14.63
N ILE A 783 -28.93 -21.82 -15.57
CA ILE A 783 -28.52 -20.63 -16.36
C ILE A 783 -29.36 -20.44 -17.64
N VAL A 784 -30.36 -21.31 -17.85
CA VAL A 784 -31.13 -21.56 -19.10
C VAL A 784 -30.42 -22.58 -19.99
#